data_AF-A0A947KKP7-F1
#
_entry.id   AF-A0A947KKP7-F1
#
_cell.length_a   1.000
_cell.length_b   1.000
_cell.length_c   1.000
_cell.angle_alpha   90.00
_cell.angle_beta   90.00
_cell.angle_gamma   90.00
#
_symmetry.space_group_name_H-M   'P 1'
#
loop_
_entity.id
_entity.type
_entity.pdbx_description
1 polymer ?
#
loop_
_entity_poly.entity_id
_entity_poly.type
_entity_poly.pdbx_seq_one_letter_code
_entity_poly.pdbx_strand_id
1 'polypeptide(L)'
;MKKPAIIIPFLFLFFLLGCGSKTDQTVHSPDGKIIIQFKLVSGVPYYTFHHNSTVILKDSRLGFHFKDELPLDGNFQIINTQYRTFDETWTQPWGEVKDIRNHYNEMKLCLQEKTKPFRKMNLIFRVFNDGIGFRYELPEQENLNAFQITDELTEFNFSDDHRCWWIGAYQGNRYEFLFNETKLSEIDTVHTPFTLETDDGLYLSLHEANLTDYSSMALARVEGTKLTCDLYPWSDGTKVKASTPMQTPWRTLQIAESPGDLITSYLILNLNEPCKIDDPAWITPQKYVGIWWEMHLGKSTWGSGEKHGATTENAKKYIYFAANYGFDGVLVEGWNVDWDGDWIQNGSIFNFTQPHPDYDVDEVTQYAASKGVKIIGHHETGADVLNYERQMEDAFAFCLKHGINTIKTGYVGHGQTIKRIDENGDMQKEWHHGQYMVRHYRKVIETAAKYHIMLDVHEPIKDTGIRRTWPNMMTREGARGMEYDAWSPDGGNPPDYMTILPFTRLLSGPMDFTPGIVDLFYEECQPNNRINATLAKMLAYYVIIYSPLHMAADFPENYEKQMDAFQFIRDVPVDWEETRVLNAEIGDYLTIVRKDRNSDDWYLGSVTDENSRTLEVKLDFLDSKKRYFMEKYEDDANANWQENPLAIRIRKKIPLFNRDSMILRLAPGGGVAIRFIPMTEEDWEEYNYNGPVKEFHHPDPGKLINEYLKRDAAGDFMRSNPWYATAKLHPIGSGWDQAMLISGYKVGSALIDSSQAVCEVSYDLVAWITQNIHGPYLVFGSEKKIVRFELEKTPWGWRIAKPSQPPHILPNVIMDRLPDEDQEKLKAYLKQQNLMYLLD
;
A
#
# COMPACT_ATOMS: atom_id res chain seq x y z
N MET A 1 62.99 -67.70 6.58
CA MET A 1 62.77 -66.37 5.97
C MET A 1 61.35 -65.91 6.28
N LYS A 2 61.22 -64.69 6.84
CA LYS A 2 60.00 -63.84 6.98
C LYS A 2 58.87 -64.43 7.87
N LYS A 3 58.72 -64.05 9.15
CA LYS A 3 58.27 -62.79 9.82
C LYS A 3 56.89 -63.07 10.48
N PRO A 4 56.71 -62.89 11.81
CA PRO A 4 55.40 -62.90 12.46
C PRO A 4 54.79 -61.49 12.46
N ALA A 5 53.50 -61.37 12.20
CA ALA A 5 52.76 -60.11 12.36
C ALA A 5 52.01 -60.12 13.70
N ILE A 6 52.28 -59.08 14.48
CA ILE A 6 51.75 -58.82 15.83
C ILE A 6 50.32 -58.28 15.70
N ILE A 7 49.37 -58.90 16.41
CA ILE A 7 48.01 -58.39 16.57
C ILE A 7 47.98 -57.56 17.87
N ILE A 8 47.72 -56.25 17.73
CA ILE A 8 47.47 -55.32 18.83
C ILE A 8 45.94 -55.22 19.01
N PRO A 9 45.38 -55.40 20.22
CA PRO A 9 43.97 -55.13 20.45
C PRO A 9 43.78 -53.62 20.67
N PHE A 10 42.99 -52.99 19.79
CA PHE A 10 42.57 -51.60 19.94
C PHE A 10 41.48 -51.53 21.03
N LEU A 11 41.81 -50.87 22.14
CA LEU A 11 40.92 -50.61 23.27
C LEU A 11 39.85 -49.58 22.82
N PHE A 12 38.60 -50.00 22.66
CA PHE A 12 37.48 -49.10 22.39
C PHE A 12 37.09 -48.39 23.70
N LEU A 13 37.50 -47.13 23.84
CA LEU A 13 37.11 -46.25 24.95
C LEU A 13 35.70 -45.72 24.68
N PHE A 14 34.70 -46.23 25.40
CA PHE A 14 33.34 -45.70 25.40
C PHE A 14 33.33 -44.35 26.12
N PHE A 15 33.27 -43.24 25.38
CA PHE A 15 32.92 -41.93 25.94
C PHE A 15 31.41 -41.89 26.20
N LEU A 16 31.03 -42.04 27.47
CA LEU A 16 29.71 -41.67 27.99
C LEU A 16 29.58 -40.15 27.94
N LEU A 17 29.08 -39.62 26.81
CA LEU A 17 28.51 -38.28 26.77
C LEU A 17 27.18 -38.32 27.51
N GLY A 18 27.15 -37.73 28.71
CA GLY A 18 25.93 -37.49 29.46
C GLY A 18 24.97 -36.65 28.63
N CYS A 19 23.91 -37.28 28.14
CA CYS A 19 22.81 -36.63 27.47
C CYS A 19 21.98 -35.91 28.53
N GLY A 20 22.30 -34.64 28.81
CA GLY A 20 21.36 -33.74 29.47
C GLY A 20 20.22 -33.48 28.48
N SER A 21 19.04 -34.02 28.73
CA SER A 21 17.87 -33.82 27.88
C SER A 21 17.48 -32.34 27.83
N LYS A 22 17.90 -31.62 26.80
CA LYS A 22 17.28 -30.35 26.42
C LYS A 22 15.90 -30.67 25.83
N THR A 23 14.85 -30.45 26.61
CA THR A 23 13.44 -30.64 26.20
C THR A 23 12.91 -29.42 25.46
N ASP A 24 13.71 -28.84 24.57
CA ASP A 24 13.27 -27.72 23.75
C ASP A 24 12.39 -28.28 22.62
N GLN A 25 11.25 -27.65 22.36
CA GLN A 25 10.34 -28.04 21.27
C GLN A 25 10.48 -27.01 20.15
N THR A 26 10.62 -27.46 18.92
CA THR A 26 10.92 -26.56 17.78
C THR A 26 9.94 -26.78 16.65
N VAL A 27 9.61 -25.72 15.93
CA VAL A 27 8.88 -25.75 14.67
C VAL A 27 9.49 -24.72 13.71
N HIS A 28 9.55 -25.09 12.44
CA HIS A 28 10.13 -24.29 11.37
C HIS A 28 9.05 -23.85 10.38
N SER A 29 9.24 -22.72 9.70
CA SER A 29 8.47 -22.37 8.51
C SER A 29 8.61 -23.46 7.43
N PRO A 30 7.68 -23.53 6.46
CA PRO A 30 7.82 -24.44 5.33
C PRO A 30 9.14 -24.35 4.55
N ASP A 31 9.74 -23.17 4.43
CA ASP A 31 11.04 -22.97 3.80
C ASP A 31 12.24 -23.16 4.77
N GLY A 32 11.97 -23.37 6.05
CA GLY A 32 12.98 -23.58 7.08
C GLY A 32 13.68 -22.32 7.60
N LYS A 33 13.40 -21.14 7.05
CA LYS A 33 14.05 -19.88 7.44
C LYS A 33 13.60 -19.37 8.80
N ILE A 34 12.32 -19.50 9.14
CA ILE A 34 11.79 -19.02 10.42
C ILE A 34 11.74 -20.18 11.41
N ILE A 35 12.18 -19.95 12.64
CA ILE A 35 12.28 -20.98 13.67
C ILE A 35 11.66 -20.45 14.96
N ILE A 36 10.69 -21.18 15.50
CA ILE A 36 10.19 -21.02 16.86
C ILE A 36 10.78 -22.13 17.73
N GLN A 37 11.40 -21.73 18.84
CA GLN A 37 11.84 -22.66 19.88
C GLN A 37 11.11 -22.35 21.19
N PHE A 38 10.42 -23.35 21.72
CA PHE A 38 9.74 -23.30 23.00
C PHE A 38 10.52 -24.07 24.07
N LYS A 39 10.55 -23.53 25.29
CA LYS A 39 11.13 -24.19 26.45
C LYS A 39 10.39 -23.86 27.74
N LEU A 40 10.53 -24.74 28.72
CA LEU A 40 10.13 -24.49 30.11
C LEU A 40 11.38 -24.21 30.96
N VAL A 41 11.50 -23.01 31.51
CA VAL A 41 12.55 -22.67 32.47
C VAL A 41 11.96 -22.74 33.87
N SER A 42 12.34 -23.75 34.64
CA SER A 42 11.75 -24.01 35.98
C SER A 42 10.20 -24.10 35.97
N GLY A 43 9.63 -24.56 34.86
CA GLY A 43 8.17 -24.66 34.65
C GLY A 43 7.49 -23.39 34.13
N VAL A 44 8.22 -22.30 33.89
CA VAL A 44 7.72 -21.09 33.23
C VAL A 44 7.89 -21.23 31.71
N PRO A 45 6.84 -20.97 30.90
CA PRO A 45 6.92 -21.09 29.45
C PRO A 45 7.59 -19.88 28.81
N TYR A 46 8.55 -20.16 27.92
CA TYR A 46 9.25 -19.19 27.11
C TYR A 46 9.29 -19.65 25.65
N TYR A 47 9.32 -18.68 24.73
CA TYR A 47 9.64 -18.92 23.33
C TYR A 47 10.75 -17.98 22.85
N THR A 48 11.40 -18.37 21.76
CA THR A 48 12.32 -17.53 20.97
C THR A 48 11.92 -17.61 19.50
N PHE A 49 12.21 -16.55 18.75
CA PHE A 49 11.91 -16.44 17.32
C PHE A 49 13.20 -16.07 16.57
N HIS A 50 13.53 -16.87 15.57
CA HIS A 50 14.75 -16.72 14.76
C HIS A 50 14.40 -16.64 13.29
N HIS A 51 15.19 -15.87 12.55
CA HIS A 51 15.23 -15.87 11.09
C HIS A 51 16.63 -16.31 10.64
N ASN A 52 16.71 -17.47 10.00
CA ASN A 52 17.93 -18.21 9.75
C ASN A 52 18.72 -18.41 11.05
N SER A 53 19.93 -17.85 11.15
CA SER A 53 20.75 -17.86 12.35
C SER A 53 20.58 -16.61 13.22
N THR A 54 19.83 -15.61 12.77
CA THR A 54 19.62 -14.35 13.49
C THR A 54 18.52 -14.54 14.53
N VAL A 55 18.83 -14.22 15.78
CA VAL A 55 17.85 -14.17 16.87
C VAL A 55 17.08 -12.87 16.73
N ILE A 56 15.76 -12.93 16.56
CA ILE A 56 14.91 -11.75 16.48
C ILE A 56 14.23 -11.49 17.82
N LEU A 57 13.64 -12.54 18.43
CA LEU A 57 13.16 -12.49 19.80
C LEU A 57 13.97 -13.45 20.68
N LYS A 58 14.57 -12.88 21.74
CA LYS A 58 15.16 -13.61 22.87
C LYS A 58 14.03 -14.27 23.69
N ASP A 59 14.42 -14.93 24.78
CA ASP A 59 13.49 -15.57 25.71
C ASP A 59 12.35 -14.59 26.07
N SER A 60 11.15 -14.95 25.62
CA SER A 60 9.92 -14.17 25.76
C SER A 60 8.89 -15.00 26.51
N ARG A 61 8.44 -14.50 27.67
CA ARG A 61 7.53 -15.19 28.58
C ARG A 61 6.11 -15.30 28.01
N LEU A 62 5.38 -16.31 28.50
CA LEU A 62 3.97 -16.56 28.23
C LEU A 62 3.21 -16.85 29.53
N GLY A 63 1.90 -16.56 29.60
CA GLY A 63 1.05 -16.91 30.74
C GLY A 63 -0.01 -15.87 31.08
N PHE A 64 -0.74 -16.09 32.17
CA PHE A 64 -1.82 -15.21 32.61
C PHE A 64 -1.80 -14.94 34.10
N HIS A 65 -2.24 -13.75 34.49
CA HIS A 65 -2.74 -13.47 35.83
C HIS A 65 -4.25 -13.31 35.79
N PHE A 66 -4.90 -13.81 36.85
CA PHE A 66 -6.34 -13.77 37.01
C PHE A 66 -6.73 -12.98 38.26
N LYS A 67 -7.93 -12.42 38.25
CA LYS A 67 -8.55 -11.83 39.43
C LYS A 67 -9.01 -12.94 40.36
N ASP A 68 -8.66 -12.83 41.63
CA ASP A 68 -9.08 -13.73 42.73
C ASP A 68 -8.76 -15.23 42.53
N GLU A 69 -7.89 -15.57 41.57
CA GLU A 69 -7.47 -16.91 41.22
C GLU A 69 -5.93 -17.01 41.17
N LEU A 70 -5.37 -18.21 41.32
CA LEU A 70 -3.92 -18.39 41.20
C LEU A 70 -3.44 -18.03 39.79
N PRO A 71 -2.26 -17.41 39.62
CA PRO A 71 -1.73 -17.12 38.28
C PRO A 71 -1.48 -18.42 37.50
N LEU A 72 -1.58 -18.36 36.18
CA LEU A 72 -1.34 -19.47 35.26
C LEU A 72 -0.11 -19.12 34.40
N ASP A 73 1.04 -19.03 35.07
CA ASP A 73 2.26 -18.40 34.54
C ASP A 73 3.54 -19.19 34.80
N GLY A 74 3.42 -20.41 35.34
CA GLY A 74 4.55 -21.24 35.76
C GLY A 74 4.11 -22.63 36.26
N ASN A 75 5.07 -23.36 36.84
CA ASN A 75 4.86 -24.72 37.36
C ASN A 75 4.33 -25.73 36.31
N PHE A 76 4.54 -25.47 35.03
CA PHE A 76 4.09 -26.36 33.96
C PHE A 76 5.02 -27.55 33.74
N GLN A 77 4.43 -28.61 33.22
CA GLN A 77 5.07 -29.67 32.45
C GLN A 77 4.41 -29.79 31.08
N ILE A 78 5.18 -30.19 30.07
CA ILE A 78 4.63 -30.55 28.75
C ILE A 78 4.06 -31.96 28.88
N ILE A 79 2.75 -32.12 28.69
CA ILE A 79 2.09 -33.43 28.70
C ILE A 79 1.95 -34.02 27.30
N ASN A 80 1.96 -33.18 26.26
CA ASN A 80 1.89 -33.60 24.86
C ASN A 80 2.37 -32.48 23.92
N THR A 81 2.97 -32.85 22.79
CA THR A 81 3.28 -31.93 21.68
C THR A 81 2.75 -32.54 20.39
N GLN A 82 2.00 -31.76 19.60
CA GLN A 82 1.47 -32.17 18.30
C GLN A 82 2.02 -31.27 17.21
N TYR A 83 2.33 -31.86 16.07
CA TYR A 83 2.79 -31.16 14.88
C TYR A 83 1.85 -31.45 13.71
N ARG A 84 1.59 -30.44 12.88
CA ARG A 84 0.90 -30.61 11.59
C ARG A 84 1.40 -29.59 10.58
N THR A 85 1.16 -29.87 9.31
CA THR A 85 1.33 -28.93 8.20
C THR A 85 -0.03 -28.68 7.57
N PHE A 86 -0.26 -27.47 7.10
CA PHE A 86 -1.46 -27.08 6.38
C PHE A 86 -1.04 -26.29 5.14
N ASP A 87 -1.62 -26.60 3.99
CA ASP A 87 -1.33 -25.95 2.70
C ASP A 87 -2.59 -25.99 1.83
N GLU A 88 -3.36 -24.92 1.87
CA GLU A 88 -4.55 -24.75 1.02
C GLU A 88 -4.62 -23.33 0.50
N THR A 89 -5.22 -23.15 -0.68
CA THR A 89 -5.52 -21.84 -1.24
C THR A 89 -7.02 -21.57 -1.13
N TRP A 90 -7.38 -20.36 -0.73
CA TRP A 90 -8.76 -19.90 -0.64
C TRP A 90 -8.94 -18.61 -1.43
N THR A 91 -10.13 -18.42 -1.99
CA THR A 91 -10.47 -17.24 -2.81
C THR A 91 -11.22 -16.22 -1.96
N GLN A 92 -10.79 -14.97 -2.00
CA GLN A 92 -11.48 -13.87 -1.33
C GLN A 92 -12.76 -13.51 -2.10
N PRO A 93 -13.86 -13.09 -1.46
CA PRO A 93 -15.00 -12.50 -2.16
C PRO A 93 -14.64 -11.16 -2.80
N TRP A 94 -13.80 -10.37 -2.14
CA TRP A 94 -13.18 -9.12 -2.57
C TRP A 94 -11.84 -8.99 -1.85
N GLY A 95 -10.86 -8.30 -2.44
CA GLY A 95 -9.50 -8.33 -1.92
C GLY A 95 -8.49 -7.50 -2.68
N GLU A 96 -7.32 -7.35 -2.05
CA GLU A 96 -6.09 -6.88 -2.68
C GLU A 96 -5.45 -7.94 -3.60
N VAL A 97 -5.84 -9.20 -3.43
CA VAL A 97 -5.54 -10.34 -4.30
C VAL A 97 -6.74 -11.27 -4.34
N LYS A 98 -6.90 -12.03 -5.42
CA LYS A 98 -8.02 -12.97 -5.52
C LYS A 98 -7.82 -14.22 -4.67
N ASP A 99 -6.67 -14.87 -4.81
CA ASP A 99 -6.39 -16.16 -4.20
C ASP A 99 -5.26 -16.04 -3.18
N ILE A 100 -5.51 -16.47 -1.94
CA ILE A 100 -4.54 -16.46 -0.85
C ILE A 100 -4.16 -17.89 -0.51
N ARG A 101 -2.86 -18.18 -0.55
CA ARG A 101 -2.31 -19.45 -0.04
C ARG A 101 -2.12 -19.36 1.46
N ASN A 102 -2.63 -20.35 2.17
CA ASN A 102 -2.48 -20.56 3.60
C ASN A 102 -1.55 -21.75 3.83
N HIS A 103 -0.25 -21.48 3.95
CA HIS A 103 0.77 -22.51 4.08
C HIS A 103 1.61 -22.30 5.34
N TYR A 104 1.45 -23.20 6.32
CA TYR A 104 2.18 -23.13 7.58
C TYR A 104 2.49 -24.51 8.15
N ASN A 105 3.53 -24.56 8.99
CA ASN A 105 3.71 -25.63 9.95
C ASN A 105 3.17 -25.19 11.32
N GLU A 106 2.57 -26.10 12.05
CA GLU A 106 1.97 -25.84 13.37
C GLU A 106 2.59 -26.73 14.44
N MET A 107 2.80 -26.14 15.62
CA MET A 107 3.15 -26.84 16.85
C MET A 107 2.13 -26.50 17.93
N LYS A 108 1.41 -27.51 18.42
CA LYS A 108 0.51 -27.41 19.58
C LYS A 108 1.14 -28.07 20.80
N LEU A 109 1.44 -27.27 21.81
CA LEU A 109 1.96 -27.70 23.10
C LEU A 109 0.82 -27.79 24.10
N CYS A 110 0.63 -28.95 24.70
CA CYS A 110 -0.33 -29.14 25.79
C CYS A 110 0.43 -29.06 27.11
N LEU A 111 0.21 -28.01 27.89
CA LEU A 111 0.84 -27.79 29.19
C LEU A 111 -0.14 -28.12 30.31
N GLN A 112 0.39 -28.62 31.42
CA GLN A 112 -0.36 -28.81 32.66
C GLN A 112 0.48 -28.40 33.86
N GLU A 113 -0.13 -27.75 34.86
CA GLU A 113 0.54 -27.49 36.14
C GLU A 113 0.93 -28.82 36.81
N LYS A 114 2.12 -28.89 37.41
CA LYS A 114 2.64 -30.08 38.09
C LYS A 114 2.01 -30.34 39.45
N THR A 115 1.41 -29.33 40.06
CA THR A 115 0.74 -29.42 41.35
C THR A 115 -0.71 -28.99 41.23
N LYS A 116 -1.51 -29.29 42.26
CA LYS A 116 -2.87 -28.75 42.35
C LYS A 116 -2.84 -27.23 42.11
N PRO A 117 -3.79 -26.68 41.33
CA PRO A 117 -5.01 -27.35 40.84
C PRO A 117 -4.87 -28.19 39.55
N PHE A 118 -3.67 -28.39 38.99
CA PHE A 118 -3.43 -29.17 37.76
C PHE A 118 -4.14 -28.61 36.52
N ARG A 119 -4.25 -27.28 36.42
CA ARG A 119 -4.89 -26.62 35.27
C ARG A 119 -4.10 -26.86 34.00
N LYS A 120 -4.82 -26.85 32.88
CA LYS A 120 -4.31 -27.09 31.54
C LYS A 120 -4.35 -25.82 30.71
N MET A 121 -3.31 -25.60 29.93
CA MET A 121 -3.19 -24.51 28.97
C MET A 121 -2.49 -25.05 27.73
N ASN A 122 -3.03 -24.79 26.55
CA ASN A 122 -2.35 -25.11 25.31
C ASN A 122 -1.75 -23.85 24.70
N LEU A 123 -0.61 -24.00 24.02
CA LEU A 123 -0.01 -22.99 23.16
C LEU A 123 0.00 -23.52 21.74
N ILE A 124 -0.47 -22.73 20.78
CA ILE A 124 -0.45 -23.08 19.36
C ILE A 124 0.43 -22.06 18.66
N PHE A 125 1.45 -22.53 17.96
CA PHE A 125 2.28 -21.74 17.06
C PHE A 125 2.04 -22.18 15.62
N ARG A 126 1.70 -21.25 14.74
CA ARG A 126 1.72 -21.42 13.28
C ARG A 126 2.87 -20.60 12.72
N VAL A 127 3.72 -21.25 11.93
CA VAL A 127 4.91 -20.66 11.32
C VAL A 127 4.76 -20.68 9.81
N PHE A 128 4.66 -19.48 9.24
CA PHE A 128 4.61 -19.21 7.81
C PHE A 128 6.00 -18.83 7.31
N ASN A 129 6.19 -18.66 6.00
CA ASN A 129 7.48 -18.18 5.47
C ASN A 129 7.68 -16.67 5.70
N ASP A 130 6.60 -15.93 5.97
CA ASP A 130 6.54 -14.47 6.13
C ASP A 130 6.19 -14.05 7.57
N GLY A 131 6.21 -14.98 8.53
CA GLY A 131 5.99 -14.66 9.94
C GLY A 131 5.43 -15.80 10.78
N ILE A 132 4.99 -15.43 11.98
CA ILE A 132 4.34 -16.34 12.93
C ILE A 132 3.00 -15.80 13.40
N GLY A 133 2.12 -16.73 13.75
CA GLY A 133 0.98 -16.48 14.62
C GLY A 133 0.99 -17.47 15.78
N PHE A 134 0.79 -17.00 17.01
CA PHE A 134 0.57 -17.90 18.15
C PHE A 134 -0.59 -17.46 19.04
N ARG A 135 -1.21 -18.42 19.73
CA ARG A 135 -2.30 -18.14 20.67
C ARG A 135 -2.34 -19.15 21.81
N TYR A 136 -3.06 -18.78 22.86
CA TYR A 136 -3.38 -19.68 23.97
C TYR A 136 -4.74 -20.35 23.72
N GLU A 137 -4.89 -21.59 24.15
CA GLU A 137 -6.20 -22.21 24.36
C GLU A 137 -6.32 -22.67 25.81
N LEU A 138 -7.37 -22.23 26.49
CA LEU A 138 -7.75 -22.71 27.82
C LEU A 138 -8.91 -23.68 27.62
N PRO A 139 -8.65 -25.01 27.60
CA PRO A 139 -9.69 -26.00 27.34
C PRO A 139 -10.68 -26.08 28.51
N GLU A 140 -11.86 -26.63 28.23
CA GLU A 140 -12.81 -27.03 29.26
C GLU A 140 -12.13 -28.00 30.26
N GLN A 141 -12.29 -27.72 31.55
CA GLN A 141 -11.63 -28.45 32.62
C GLN A 141 -12.30 -28.21 33.98
N GLU A 142 -12.15 -29.16 34.90
CA GLU A 142 -12.80 -29.10 36.23
C GLU A 142 -12.30 -27.93 37.10
N ASN A 143 -11.02 -27.53 36.95
CA ASN A 143 -10.35 -26.60 37.86
C ASN A 143 -10.19 -25.17 37.30
N LEU A 144 -10.88 -24.85 36.21
CA LEU A 144 -10.95 -23.50 35.63
C LEU A 144 -12.21 -23.42 34.74
N ASN A 145 -13.23 -22.69 35.19
CA ASN A 145 -14.47 -22.47 34.44
C ASN A 145 -14.59 -20.99 34.04
N ALA A 146 -15.36 -20.18 34.76
CA ALA A 146 -15.39 -18.73 34.58
C ALA A 146 -14.20 -18.08 35.29
N PHE A 147 -13.57 -17.12 34.63
CA PHE A 147 -12.41 -16.40 35.16
C PHE A 147 -12.33 -14.99 34.60
N GLN A 148 -11.50 -14.17 35.22
CA GLN A 148 -11.27 -12.77 34.87
C GLN A 148 -9.77 -12.57 34.72
N ILE A 149 -9.30 -12.30 33.50
CA ILE A 149 -7.89 -12.01 33.22
C ILE A 149 -7.59 -10.58 33.66
N THR A 150 -6.60 -10.42 34.52
CA THR A 150 -6.05 -9.11 34.90
C THR A 150 -4.78 -8.78 34.15
N ASP A 151 -4.07 -9.79 33.67
CA ASP A 151 -2.88 -9.59 32.84
C ASP A 151 -2.63 -10.78 31.90
N GLU A 152 -2.13 -10.49 30.70
CA GLU A 152 -1.61 -11.46 29.74
C GLU A 152 -0.11 -11.25 29.62
N LEU A 153 0.68 -12.20 30.12
CA LEU A 153 2.13 -12.08 30.30
C LEU A 153 2.94 -12.36 29.03
N THR A 154 2.32 -12.17 27.86
CA THR A 154 2.95 -12.40 26.57
C THR A 154 4.03 -11.33 26.33
N GLU A 155 5.28 -11.75 26.24
CA GLU A 155 6.40 -10.84 25.95
C GLU A 155 6.85 -10.92 24.48
N PHE A 156 7.50 -9.85 24.04
CA PHE A 156 8.28 -9.76 22.80
C PHE A 156 9.62 -9.12 23.14
N ASN A 157 10.63 -9.96 23.40
CA ASN A 157 11.95 -9.51 23.87
C ASN A 157 12.93 -9.39 22.69
N PHE A 158 12.89 -8.27 21.97
CA PHE A 158 13.72 -8.05 20.78
C PHE A 158 15.21 -8.15 21.09
N SER A 159 15.99 -8.71 20.17
CA SER A 159 17.44 -8.86 20.32
C SER A 159 18.13 -7.52 20.51
N ASP A 160 17.72 -6.52 19.72
CA ASP A 160 18.38 -5.22 19.57
C ASP A 160 17.40 -4.04 19.60
N ASP A 161 17.95 -2.82 19.62
CA ASP A 161 17.21 -1.57 19.69
C ASP A 161 16.89 -1.03 18.28
N HIS A 162 15.84 -1.60 17.69
CA HIS A 162 15.43 -1.36 16.31
C HIS A 162 14.82 0.05 16.11
N ARG A 163 14.85 0.54 14.88
CA ARG A 163 14.09 1.74 14.46
C ARG A 163 12.62 1.35 14.31
N CYS A 164 11.69 2.20 14.72
CA CYS A 164 10.27 1.86 14.84
C CYS A 164 9.36 2.99 14.34
N TRP A 165 8.21 2.63 13.75
CA TRP A 165 7.12 3.55 13.41
C TRP A 165 5.85 3.21 14.19
N TRP A 166 5.30 4.18 14.92
CA TRP A 166 4.26 3.90 15.92
C TRP A 166 3.35 5.08 16.27
N ILE A 167 2.17 4.76 16.80
CA ILE A 167 1.27 5.71 17.48
C ILE A 167 1.07 5.26 18.93
N GLY A 168 0.96 6.21 19.85
CA GLY A 168 0.82 5.91 21.27
C GLY A 168 -0.57 5.35 21.62
N ALA A 169 -0.62 4.41 22.55
CA ALA A 169 -1.86 3.87 23.10
C ALA A 169 -2.38 4.72 24.28
N TYR A 170 -3.63 4.49 24.66
CA TYR A 170 -4.36 5.17 25.75
C TYR A 170 -4.47 6.70 25.60
N GLN A 171 -4.22 7.22 24.42
CA GLN A 171 -4.37 8.64 24.12
C GLN A 171 -5.85 8.98 23.83
N GLY A 172 -6.20 10.25 23.98
CA GLY A 172 -7.59 10.72 23.87
C GLY A 172 -8.22 10.52 22.48
N ASN A 173 -7.40 10.44 21.43
CA ASN A 173 -7.86 10.39 20.04
C ASN A 173 -7.73 9.00 19.40
N ARG A 174 -7.84 7.94 20.20
CA ARG A 174 -7.91 6.55 19.72
C ARG A 174 -6.70 6.18 18.84
N TYR A 175 -6.92 5.90 17.56
CA TYR A 175 -5.88 5.57 16.58
C TYR A 175 -5.48 6.76 15.68
N GLU A 176 -6.15 7.91 15.78
CA GLU A 176 -6.01 9.03 14.84
C GLU A 176 -4.88 9.99 15.25
N PHE A 177 -3.66 9.49 15.15
CA PHE A 177 -2.42 10.23 15.38
C PHE A 177 -1.48 10.15 14.18
N LEU A 178 -0.54 11.09 14.11
CA LEU A 178 0.63 10.96 13.25
C LEU A 178 1.58 9.89 13.81
N PHE A 179 2.28 9.21 12.92
CA PHE A 179 3.28 8.23 13.30
C PHE A 179 4.54 8.92 13.82
N ASN A 180 5.10 8.36 14.89
CA ASN A 180 6.41 8.73 15.39
C ASN A 180 7.44 7.76 14.83
N GLU A 181 8.64 8.26 14.59
CA GLU A 181 9.81 7.46 14.26
C GLU A 181 10.86 7.61 15.36
N THR A 182 11.17 6.51 16.05
CA THR A 182 12.15 6.50 17.16
C THR A 182 12.88 5.17 17.23
N LYS A 183 13.82 5.03 18.16
CA LYS A 183 14.28 3.70 18.60
C LYS A 183 13.24 3.01 19.50
N LEU A 184 13.29 1.68 19.53
CA LEU A 184 12.42 0.84 20.34
C LEU A 184 12.52 1.19 21.83
N SER A 185 13.73 1.51 22.31
CA SER A 185 13.99 1.87 23.70
C SER A 185 13.35 3.20 24.14
N GLU A 186 12.85 4.00 23.20
CA GLU A 186 12.25 5.31 23.45
C GLU A 186 10.73 5.27 23.56
N ILE A 187 10.09 4.16 23.19
CA ILE A 187 8.62 4.05 23.27
C ILE A 187 8.16 3.83 24.72
N ASP A 188 6.92 4.20 25.01
CA ASP A 188 6.23 3.85 26.26
C ASP A 188 5.23 2.72 26.02
N THR A 189 3.99 3.08 25.65
CA THR A 189 2.95 2.12 25.28
C THR A 189 2.33 2.51 23.95
N VAL A 190 2.26 1.56 23.01
CA VAL A 190 1.94 1.81 21.60
C VAL A 190 0.84 0.90 21.08
N HIS A 191 0.11 1.37 20.08
CA HIS A 191 -0.82 0.53 19.33
C HIS A 191 -0.09 -0.40 18.33
N THR A 192 -0.84 -1.34 17.77
CA THR A 192 -0.38 -2.20 16.67
C THR A 192 -1.28 -1.97 15.43
N PRO A 193 -0.83 -2.22 14.20
CA PRO A 193 0.46 -2.82 13.82
C PRO A 193 1.66 -1.93 14.19
N PHE A 194 2.62 -2.51 14.91
CA PHE A 194 3.83 -1.84 15.37
C PHE A 194 4.99 -2.31 14.52
N THR A 195 5.55 -1.42 13.71
CA THR A 195 6.49 -1.79 12.65
C THR A 195 7.90 -1.37 13.00
N LEU A 196 8.85 -2.26 12.75
CA LEU A 196 10.26 -2.07 13.06
C LEU A 196 11.14 -2.37 11.85
N GLU A 197 12.27 -1.69 11.77
CA GLU A 197 13.37 -1.97 10.87
C GLU A 197 14.61 -2.32 11.70
N THR A 198 15.19 -3.48 11.41
CA THR A 198 16.40 -3.96 12.08
C THR A 198 17.65 -3.41 11.41
N ASP A 199 18.76 -3.31 12.16
CA ASP A 199 20.03 -2.82 11.60
C ASP A 199 20.62 -3.76 10.52
N ASP A 200 20.18 -5.03 10.48
CA ASP A 200 20.53 -6.00 9.44
C ASP A 200 19.58 -6.02 8.23
N GLY A 201 18.65 -5.04 8.15
CA GLY A 201 17.82 -4.80 6.97
C GLY A 201 16.58 -5.68 6.86
N LEU A 202 16.10 -6.23 7.99
CA LEU A 202 14.82 -6.93 8.07
C LEU A 202 13.72 -5.97 8.52
N TYR A 203 12.52 -6.20 8.01
CA TYR A 203 11.33 -5.45 8.36
C TYR A 203 10.38 -6.34 9.14
N LEU A 204 9.88 -5.84 10.27
CA LEU A 204 9.07 -6.59 11.22
C LEU A 204 7.77 -5.84 11.49
N SER A 205 6.66 -6.56 11.70
CA SER A 205 5.43 -5.95 12.21
C SER A 205 4.76 -6.81 13.27
N LEU A 206 4.62 -6.26 14.48
CA LEU A 206 3.89 -6.88 15.58
C LEU A 206 2.42 -6.47 15.55
N HIS A 207 1.53 -7.47 15.58
CA HIS A 207 0.10 -7.25 15.55
C HIS A 207 -0.67 -8.42 16.19
N GLU A 208 -2.00 -8.46 15.98
CA GLU A 208 -2.84 -9.58 16.36
C GLU A 208 -3.87 -9.91 15.27
N ALA A 209 -4.36 -11.14 15.25
CA ALA A 209 -5.36 -11.61 14.30
C ALA A 209 -6.53 -12.32 14.99
N ASN A 210 -7.73 -12.22 14.42
CA ASN A 210 -8.96 -12.80 14.94
C ASN A 210 -9.29 -12.32 16.38
N LEU A 211 -9.39 -11.00 16.56
CA LEU A 211 -9.84 -10.41 17.83
C LEU A 211 -11.35 -10.65 18.01
N THR A 212 -11.69 -11.71 18.72
CA THR A 212 -13.07 -12.13 18.99
C THR A 212 -13.24 -12.40 20.48
N ASP A 213 -14.24 -11.74 21.09
CA ASP A 213 -14.58 -11.88 22.52
C ASP A 213 -13.38 -11.74 23.48
N TYR A 214 -12.45 -10.85 23.14
CA TYR A 214 -11.25 -10.57 23.90
C TYR A 214 -10.93 -9.08 23.84
N SER A 215 -9.99 -8.59 24.65
CA SER A 215 -9.59 -7.19 24.62
C SER A 215 -8.44 -6.95 23.64
N SER A 216 -8.40 -5.78 22.99
CA SER A 216 -7.31 -5.42 22.08
C SER A 216 -5.99 -5.32 22.82
N MET A 217 -4.93 -5.80 22.17
CA MET A 217 -3.54 -5.65 22.59
C MET A 217 -2.99 -4.28 22.21
N ALA A 218 -2.42 -3.57 23.18
CA ALA A 218 -1.35 -2.60 23.03
C ALA A 218 -0.01 -3.26 23.42
N LEU A 219 1.10 -2.59 23.14
CA LEU A 219 2.45 -3.05 23.51
C LEU A 219 3.08 -2.03 24.45
N ALA A 220 3.40 -2.46 25.67
CA ALA A 220 4.09 -1.63 26.65
C ALA A 220 5.56 -2.04 26.75
N ARG A 221 6.47 -1.06 26.76
CA ARG A 221 7.88 -1.30 27.00
C ARG A 221 8.14 -1.47 28.50
N VAL A 222 8.71 -2.61 28.87
CA VAL A 222 9.02 -2.92 30.26
C VAL A 222 10.42 -2.39 30.62
N GLU A 223 11.42 -2.86 29.89
CA GLU A 223 12.83 -2.47 30.06
C GLU A 223 13.60 -2.75 28.78
N GLY A 224 14.63 -1.94 28.49
CA GLY A 224 15.45 -2.12 27.28
C GLY A 224 14.58 -2.28 26.03
N THR A 225 14.71 -3.44 25.38
CA THR A 225 14.02 -3.83 24.13
C THR A 225 12.87 -4.83 24.36
N LYS A 226 12.48 -5.04 25.62
CA LYS A 226 11.43 -5.99 26.01
C LYS A 226 10.07 -5.30 26.03
N LEU A 227 9.16 -5.79 25.19
CA LEU A 227 7.76 -5.40 25.19
C LEU A 227 6.91 -6.47 25.88
N THR A 228 5.81 -6.04 26.48
CA THR A 228 4.74 -6.91 26.97
C THR A 228 3.41 -6.56 26.31
N CYS A 229 2.56 -7.57 26.16
CA CYS A 229 1.16 -7.38 25.86
C CYS A 229 0.51 -6.56 26.99
N ASP A 230 -0.12 -5.44 26.65
CA ASP A 230 -0.98 -4.69 27.56
C ASP A 230 -2.38 -4.59 26.96
N LEU A 231 -3.32 -5.32 27.54
CA LEU A 231 -4.70 -5.38 27.06
C LEU A 231 -5.47 -4.15 27.54
N TYR A 232 -6.42 -3.65 26.75
CA TYR A 232 -7.31 -2.60 27.24
C TYR A 232 -8.21 -3.10 28.39
N PRO A 233 -8.28 -2.42 29.54
CA PRO A 233 -9.12 -2.85 30.65
C PRO A 233 -10.60 -2.51 30.42
N TRP A 234 -11.47 -3.26 31.06
CA TRP A 234 -12.80 -2.82 31.47
C TRP A 234 -12.70 -1.70 32.51
N SER A 235 -13.80 -0.98 32.75
CA SER A 235 -13.85 0.08 33.77
C SER A 235 -13.43 -0.36 35.19
N ASP A 236 -13.59 -1.65 35.52
CA ASP A 236 -13.21 -2.23 36.81
C ASP A 236 -11.75 -2.70 36.90
N GLY A 237 -10.95 -2.47 35.85
CA GLY A 237 -9.53 -2.83 35.75
C GLY A 237 -9.27 -4.26 35.23
N THR A 238 -10.28 -5.13 35.19
CA THR A 238 -10.18 -6.45 34.55
C THR A 238 -9.92 -6.28 33.07
N LYS A 239 -9.09 -7.11 32.44
CA LYS A 239 -8.80 -7.01 31.00
C LYS A 239 -9.78 -7.85 30.17
N VAL A 240 -10.09 -9.06 30.62
CA VAL A 240 -10.98 -9.99 29.90
C VAL A 240 -11.84 -10.77 30.90
N LYS A 241 -13.15 -10.84 30.66
CA LYS A 241 -14.11 -11.68 31.38
C LYS A 241 -14.50 -12.85 30.48
N ALA A 242 -14.16 -14.09 30.85
CA ALA A 242 -14.30 -15.25 29.99
C ALA A 242 -14.63 -16.55 30.76
N SER A 243 -14.91 -17.62 30.03
CA SER A 243 -15.07 -18.97 30.56
C SER A 243 -14.40 -19.99 29.65
N THR A 244 -13.98 -21.14 30.20
CA THR A 244 -13.49 -22.25 29.36
C THR A 244 -14.65 -22.92 28.59
N PRO A 245 -14.41 -23.44 27.37
CA PRO A 245 -13.20 -23.29 26.58
C PRO A 245 -13.04 -21.87 26.02
N MET A 246 -11.80 -21.35 26.02
CA MET A 246 -11.45 -20.02 25.50
C MET A 246 -10.20 -20.11 24.61
N GLN A 247 -10.14 -19.27 23.59
CA GLN A 247 -8.93 -19.03 22.79
C GLN A 247 -8.62 -17.53 22.83
N THR A 248 -7.35 -17.17 22.96
CA THR A 248 -6.97 -15.77 22.74
C THR A 248 -7.01 -15.48 21.24
N PRO A 249 -7.08 -14.19 20.85
CA PRO A 249 -6.65 -13.77 19.52
C PRO A 249 -5.22 -14.27 19.27
N TRP A 250 -4.86 -14.42 18.00
CA TRP A 250 -3.49 -14.71 17.62
C TRP A 250 -2.61 -13.48 17.87
N ARG A 251 -1.41 -13.66 18.38
CA ARG A 251 -0.35 -12.66 18.40
C ARG A 251 0.54 -12.95 17.21
N THR A 252 0.85 -11.92 16.42
CA THR A 252 1.52 -12.08 15.13
C THR A 252 2.79 -11.26 15.08
N LEU A 253 3.80 -11.84 14.43
CA LEU A 253 5.02 -11.14 14.04
C LEU A 253 5.28 -11.47 12.57
N GLN A 254 5.03 -10.50 11.70
CA GLN A 254 5.44 -10.57 10.29
C GLN A 254 6.94 -10.26 10.19
N ILE A 255 7.61 -10.88 9.22
CA ILE A 255 9.02 -10.63 8.91
C ILE A 255 9.23 -10.63 7.41
N ALA A 256 10.06 -9.70 6.95
CA ALA A 256 10.30 -9.46 5.54
C ALA A 256 11.76 -9.04 5.27
N GLU A 257 12.28 -9.43 4.10
CA GLU A 257 13.60 -9.01 3.60
C GLU A 257 13.52 -7.67 2.84
N SER A 258 12.32 -7.24 2.43
CA SER A 258 12.04 -5.92 1.88
C SER A 258 10.77 -5.34 2.51
N PRO A 259 10.63 -4.01 2.64
CA PRO A 259 9.45 -3.44 3.31
C PRO A 259 8.16 -3.75 2.53
N GLY A 260 8.25 -3.93 1.21
CA GLY A 260 7.12 -4.30 0.36
C GLY A 260 6.55 -5.70 0.64
N ASP A 261 7.35 -6.63 1.17
CA ASP A 261 6.88 -7.98 1.49
C ASP A 261 5.98 -7.98 2.75
N LEU A 262 6.08 -6.95 3.62
CA LEU A 262 5.10 -6.78 4.71
C LEU A 262 3.69 -6.52 4.16
N ILE A 263 3.57 -5.68 3.12
CA ILE A 263 2.29 -5.32 2.48
C ILE A 263 1.65 -6.52 1.78
N THR A 264 2.46 -7.41 1.21
CA THR A 264 1.99 -8.59 0.47
C THR A 264 1.93 -9.87 1.29
N SER A 265 2.10 -9.76 2.61
CA SER A 265 1.89 -10.85 3.56
C SER A 265 0.41 -10.94 3.95
N TYR A 266 -0.19 -12.11 3.71
CA TYR A 266 -1.60 -12.41 4.03
C TYR A 266 -1.77 -13.19 5.35
N LEU A 267 -0.76 -13.14 6.21
CA LEU A 267 -0.72 -13.84 7.49
C LEU A 267 -1.93 -13.51 8.37
N ILE A 268 -2.32 -12.24 8.46
CA ILE A 268 -3.45 -11.80 9.30
C ILE A 268 -4.76 -12.45 8.86
N LEU A 269 -5.06 -12.46 7.55
CA LEU A 269 -6.25 -13.13 7.02
C LEU A 269 -6.20 -14.65 7.22
N ASN A 270 -5.05 -15.27 6.97
CA ASN A 270 -4.86 -16.72 7.10
C ASN A 270 -5.13 -17.26 8.52
N LEU A 271 -5.01 -16.39 9.54
CA LEU A 271 -5.29 -16.70 10.95
C LEU A 271 -6.75 -16.48 11.38
N ASN A 272 -7.60 -15.95 10.50
CA ASN A 272 -9.04 -15.81 10.75
C ASN A 272 -9.84 -17.04 10.29
N GLU A 273 -11.02 -17.22 10.86
CA GLU A 273 -11.91 -18.30 10.42
C GLU A 273 -12.43 -18.04 8.98
N PRO A 274 -12.75 -19.09 8.20
CA PRO A 274 -13.41 -18.94 6.91
C PRO A 274 -14.73 -18.15 6.99
N CYS A 275 -15.22 -17.72 5.81
CA CYS A 275 -16.48 -16.98 5.69
C CYS A 275 -17.65 -17.70 6.37
N LYS A 276 -18.44 -16.94 7.15
CA LYS A 276 -19.67 -17.40 7.82
C LYS A 276 -20.95 -16.93 7.13
N ILE A 277 -20.83 -16.17 6.03
CA ILE A 277 -21.96 -15.76 5.21
C ILE A 277 -22.13 -16.80 4.11
N ASP A 278 -23.29 -17.49 4.10
CA ASP A 278 -23.58 -18.60 3.18
C ASP A 278 -23.50 -18.18 1.70
N ASP A 279 -24.05 -17.00 1.38
CA ASP A 279 -23.98 -16.39 0.05
C ASP A 279 -23.44 -14.95 0.15
N PRO A 280 -22.14 -14.73 -0.14
CA PRO A 280 -21.55 -13.39 -0.11
C PRO A 280 -21.80 -12.58 -1.39
N ALA A 281 -22.59 -13.05 -2.38
CA ALA A 281 -22.73 -12.38 -3.67
C ALA A 281 -23.39 -10.98 -3.62
N TRP A 282 -24.11 -10.65 -2.54
CA TRP A 282 -24.67 -9.31 -2.32
C TRP A 282 -23.63 -8.29 -1.86
N ILE A 283 -22.43 -8.75 -1.48
CA ILE A 283 -21.33 -7.93 -0.97
C ILE A 283 -20.46 -7.51 -2.16
N THR A 284 -20.64 -6.26 -2.58
CA THR A 284 -19.98 -5.72 -3.77
C THR A 284 -19.11 -4.53 -3.39
N PRO A 285 -17.82 -4.52 -3.79
CA PRO A 285 -16.99 -3.32 -3.73
C PRO A 285 -17.64 -2.13 -4.46
N GLN A 286 -17.40 -0.91 -3.99
CA GLN A 286 -18.07 0.31 -4.50
C GLN A 286 -17.11 1.50 -4.55
N LYS A 287 -17.31 2.37 -5.54
CA LYS A 287 -16.86 3.77 -5.47
C LYS A 287 -18.02 4.67 -5.12
N TYR A 288 -17.79 5.65 -4.26
CA TYR A 288 -18.84 6.56 -3.82
C TYR A 288 -18.37 8.02 -3.73
N VAL A 289 -19.33 8.92 -3.70
CA VAL A 289 -19.15 10.34 -3.35
C VAL A 289 -19.99 10.65 -2.12
N GLY A 290 -19.92 11.85 -1.55
CA GLY A 290 -20.76 12.14 -0.40
C GLY A 290 -20.94 13.60 -0.05
N ILE A 291 -22.09 13.89 0.55
CA ILE A 291 -22.33 15.09 1.35
C ILE A 291 -21.59 14.84 2.67
N TRP A 292 -20.35 15.31 2.71
CA TRP A 292 -19.38 15.00 3.76
C TRP A 292 -18.35 16.13 3.93
N TRP A 293 -17.54 16.35 2.90
CA TRP A 293 -16.43 17.32 2.92
C TRP A 293 -16.88 18.77 3.18
N GLU A 294 -18.10 19.12 2.77
CA GLU A 294 -18.70 20.44 3.05
C GLU A 294 -18.83 20.74 4.55
N MET A 295 -19.08 19.72 5.38
CA MET A 295 -19.15 19.90 6.84
C MET A 295 -17.76 20.02 7.47
N HIS A 296 -16.77 19.24 7.03
CA HIS A 296 -15.40 19.35 7.52
C HIS A 296 -14.74 20.69 7.17
N LEU A 297 -15.10 21.28 6.03
CA LEU A 297 -14.66 22.63 5.64
C LEU A 297 -15.54 23.76 6.23
N GLY A 298 -16.59 23.44 7.00
CA GLY A 298 -17.50 24.45 7.57
C GLY A 298 -18.33 25.23 6.53
N LYS A 299 -18.40 24.74 5.29
CA LYS A 299 -19.29 25.29 4.25
C LYS A 299 -20.75 25.01 4.59
N SER A 300 -21.00 23.81 5.11
CA SER A 300 -22.31 23.32 5.55
C SER A 300 -22.24 22.80 6.99
N THR A 301 -23.39 22.47 7.55
CA THR A 301 -23.54 21.88 8.89
C THR A 301 -24.19 20.51 8.79
N TRP A 302 -23.82 19.60 9.71
CA TRP A 302 -24.60 18.38 9.96
C TRP A 302 -25.96 18.72 10.58
N GLY A 303 -26.00 19.67 11.52
CA GLY A 303 -27.22 20.14 12.14
C GLY A 303 -28.11 20.94 11.18
N SER A 304 -29.38 21.04 11.54
CA SER A 304 -30.40 21.77 10.80
C SER A 304 -30.13 23.28 10.76
N GLY A 305 -30.68 23.95 9.75
CA GLY A 305 -30.57 25.39 9.57
C GLY A 305 -30.30 25.79 8.13
N GLU A 306 -30.00 27.06 7.89
CA GLU A 306 -29.77 27.59 6.53
C GLU A 306 -28.59 26.95 5.79
N LYS A 307 -27.65 26.34 6.53
CA LYS A 307 -26.45 25.68 6.00
C LYS A 307 -26.50 24.15 6.09
N HIS A 308 -27.66 23.57 6.37
CA HIS A 308 -27.78 22.12 6.50
C HIS A 308 -27.36 21.42 5.20
N GLY A 309 -26.38 20.51 5.28
CA GLY A 309 -25.83 19.83 4.11
C GLY A 309 -26.75 18.75 3.54
N ALA A 310 -27.37 17.94 4.41
CA ALA A 310 -28.20 16.80 4.04
C ALA A 310 -29.64 17.22 3.71
N THR A 311 -29.81 17.99 2.64
CA THR A 311 -31.13 18.31 2.08
C THR A 311 -31.48 17.39 0.91
N THR A 312 -32.78 17.24 0.63
CA THR A 312 -33.28 16.52 -0.54
C THR A 312 -32.68 17.04 -1.85
N GLU A 313 -32.55 18.37 -1.97
CA GLU A 313 -31.99 19.02 -3.16
C GLU A 313 -30.50 18.68 -3.34
N ASN A 314 -29.70 18.83 -2.27
CA ASN A 314 -28.26 18.55 -2.35
C ASN A 314 -28.02 17.04 -2.60
N ALA A 315 -28.78 16.16 -1.94
CA ALA A 315 -28.68 14.73 -2.18
C ALA A 315 -28.95 14.37 -3.65
N LYS A 316 -29.97 14.97 -4.28
CA LYS A 316 -30.24 14.79 -5.70
C LYS A 316 -29.14 15.32 -6.62
N LYS A 317 -28.47 16.43 -6.26
CA LYS A 317 -27.28 16.94 -6.97
C LYS A 317 -26.16 15.90 -6.97
N TYR A 318 -25.83 15.36 -5.80
CA TYR A 318 -24.80 14.32 -5.67
C TYR A 318 -25.18 13.01 -6.36
N ILE A 319 -26.44 12.57 -6.28
CA ILE A 319 -26.93 11.39 -7.01
C ILE A 319 -26.80 11.58 -8.52
N TYR A 320 -27.15 12.77 -9.03
CA TYR A 320 -27.00 13.08 -10.45
C TYR A 320 -25.52 13.01 -10.87
N PHE A 321 -24.62 13.59 -10.08
CA PHE A 321 -23.19 13.52 -10.33
C PHE A 321 -22.67 12.07 -10.32
N ALA A 322 -23.01 11.29 -9.28
CA ALA A 322 -22.64 9.89 -9.16
C ALA A 322 -23.06 9.07 -10.38
N ALA A 323 -24.32 9.22 -10.80
CA ALA A 323 -24.86 8.52 -11.96
C ALA A 323 -24.18 8.92 -13.28
N ASN A 324 -23.84 10.22 -13.44
CA ASN A 324 -23.23 10.73 -14.66
C ASN A 324 -21.76 10.29 -14.81
N TYR A 325 -21.07 10.05 -13.70
CA TYR A 325 -19.63 9.76 -13.71
C TYR A 325 -19.24 8.34 -13.30
N GLY A 326 -20.22 7.49 -12.95
CA GLY A 326 -20.03 6.06 -12.72
C GLY A 326 -19.66 5.70 -11.29
N PHE A 327 -20.26 6.36 -10.30
CA PHE A 327 -20.15 6.01 -8.89
C PHE A 327 -21.38 5.22 -8.45
N ASP A 328 -21.16 4.22 -7.60
CA ASP A 328 -22.18 3.29 -7.14
C ASP A 328 -23.06 3.88 -6.04
N GLY A 329 -22.50 4.80 -5.24
CA GLY A 329 -23.15 5.29 -4.03
C GLY A 329 -22.95 6.77 -3.71
N VAL A 330 -23.87 7.31 -2.90
CA VAL A 330 -23.78 8.64 -2.28
C VAL A 330 -23.94 8.50 -0.77
N LEU A 331 -22.89 8.82 -0.02
CA LEU A 331 -22.95 9.01 1.43
C LEU A 331 -23.66 10.32 1.76
N VAL A 332 -24.52 10.29 2.78
CA VAL A 332 -25.18 11.48 3.32
C VAL A 332 -25.08 11.48 4.83
N GLU A 333 -24.25 12.36 5.38
CA GLU A 333 -24.19 12.59 6.84
C GLU A 333 -25.06 13.77 7.24
N GLY A 334 -25.61 13.75 8.47
CA GLY A 334 -26.56 14.76 8.93
C GLY A 334 -28.00 14.54 8.46
N TRP A 335 -28.31 13.39 7.84
CA TRP A 335 -29.66 13.12 7.31
C TRP A 335 -30.73 12.95 8.39
N ASN A 336 -30.36 12.37 9.53
CA ASN A 336 -31.26 12.08 10.66
C ASN A 336 -31.30 13.25 11.64
N VAL A 337 -32.33 13.31 12.49
CA VAL A 337 -32.44 14.36 13.53
C VAL A 337 -31.34 14.27 14.60
N ASP A 338 -31.24 15.33 15.41
CA ASP A 338 -30.41 15.45 16.63
C ASP A 338 -28.91 15.76 16.43
N TRP A 339 -28.53 16.27 15.26
CA TRP A 339 -27.20 16.86 15.01
C TRP A 339 -27.04 18.31 15.49
N ASP A 340 -28.13 18.95 15.92
CA ASP A 340 -28.12 20.37 16.31
C ASP A 340 -27.21 20.62 17.52
N GLY A 341 -26.36 21.65 17.43
CA GLY A 341 -25.43 22.02 18.49
C GLY A 341 -24.11 21.24 18.43
N ASP A 342 -23.63 20.80 19.59
CA ASP A 342 -22.42 19.96 19.70
C ASP A 342 -22.83 18.49 19.61
N TRP A 343 -22.86 17.97 18.38
CA TRP A 343 -23.35 16.62 18.08
C TRP A 343 -22.57 15.51 18.80
N ILE A 344 -21.31 15.75 19.20
CA ILE A 344 -20.51 14.80 19.98
C ILE A 344 -21.19 14.51 21.34
N GLN A 345 -21.94 15.47 21.90
CA GLN A 345 -22.68 15.31 23.15
C GLN A 345 -24.08 14.69 22.95
N ASN A 346 -24.55 14.56 21.70
CA ASN A 346 -25.92 14.15 21.38
C ASN A 346 -26.09 12.64 21.23
N GLY A 347 -25.05 11.83 21.48
CA GLY A 347 -25.09 10.37 21.32
C GLY A 347 -26.31 9.68 21.95
N SER A 348 -26.76 10.14 23.11
CA SER A 348 -27.92 9.56 23.82
C SER A 348 -29.28 9.84 23.20
N ILE A 349 -29.36 10.81 22.28
CA ILE A 349 -30.63 11.25 21.67
C ILE A 349 -30.73 10.93 20.18
N PHE A 350 -29.62 10.67 19.47
CA PHE A 350 -29.66 10.32 18.05
C PHE A 350 -30.73 9.28 17.73
N ASN A 351 -31.52 9.56 16.70
CA ASN A 351 -32.51 8.66 16.14
C ASN A 351 -32.04 8.13 14.78
N PHE A 352 -31.95 6.81 14.62
CA PHE A 352 -31.43 6.18 13.41
C PHE A 352 -32.51 5.82 12.38
N THR A 353 -33.74 6.31 12.56
CA THR A 353 -34.90 6.03 11.70
C THR A 353 -35.71 7.28 11.33
N GLN A 354 -35.34 8.45 11.85
CA GLN A 354 -36.07 9.69 11.67
C GLN A 354 -35.21 10.73 10.93
N PRO A 355 -35.54 11.05 9.66
CA PRO A 355 -34.84 12.08 8.91
C PRO A 355 -35.19 13.50 9.39
N HIS A 356 -34.32 14.47 9.09
CA HIS A 356 -34.68 15.89 9.19
C HIS A 356 -35.82 16.26 8.21
N PRO A 357 -36.65 17.29 8.51
CA PRO A 357 -37.79 17.65 7.67
C PRO A 357 -37.48 18.06 6.23
N ASP A 358 -36.25 18.50 5.95
CA ASP A 358 -35.75 18.90 4.64
C ASP A 358 -35.04 17.75 3.89
N TYR A 359 -34.97 16.56 4.48
CA TYR A 359 -34.49 15.32 3.87
C TYR A 359 -35.62 14.29 3.72
N ASP A 360 -36.25 14.26 2.55
CA ASP A 360 -37.25 13.25 2.21
C ASP A 360 -36.54 11.95 1.77
N VAL A 361 -36.36 11.03 2.72
CA VAL A 361 -35.67 9.75 2.48
C VAL A 361 -36.35 8.90 1.41
N ASP A 362 -37.69 8.93 1.29
CA ASP A 362 -38.42 8.17 0.29
C ASP A 362 -38.15 8.76 -1.11
N GLU A 363 -38.20 10.08 -1.25
CA GLU A 363 -37.90 10.77 -2.50
C GLU A 363 -36.44 10.59 -2.93
N VAL A 364 -35.50 10.75 -1.99
CA VAL A 364 -34.06 10.64 -2.26
C VAL A 364 -33.70 9.22 -2.69
N THR A 365 -34.16 8.20 -1.98
CA THR A 365 -33.84 6.80 -2.28
C THR A 365 -34.51 6.31 -3.56
N GLN A 366 -35.74 6.75 -3.85
CA GLN A 366 -36.40 6.50 -5.14
C GLN A 366 -35.67 7.17 -6.30
N TYR A 367 -35.21 8.42 -6.12
CA TYR A 367 -34.43 9.11 -7.15
C TYR A 367 -33.08 8.41 -7.40
N ALA A 368 -32.36 8.03 -6.34
CA ALA A 368 -31.13 7.25 -6.44
C ALA A 368 -31.35 5.94 -7.22
N ALA A 369 -32.38 5.16 -6.84
CA ALA A 369 -32.73 3.92 -7.53
C ALA A 369 -33.07 4.15 -9.02
N SER A 370 -33.77 5.24 -9.36
CA SER A 370 -34.08 5.60 -10.76
C SER A 370 -32.84 5.92 -11.60
N LYS A 371 -31.71 6.22 -10.95
CA LYS A 371 -30.43 6.53 -11.56
C LYS A 371 -29.41 5.40 -11.47
N GLY A 372 -29.78 4.26 -10.86
CA GLY A 372 -28.86 3.14 -10.62
C GLY A 372 -27.82 3.41 -9.54
N VAL A 373 -28.05 4.41 -8.68
CA VAL A 373 -27.15 4.79 -7.58
C VAL A 373 -27.78 4.36 -6.25
N LYS A 374 -26.95 4.04 -5.26
CA LYS A 374 -27.38 3.72 -3.89
C LYS A 374 -27.14 4.90 -2.95
N ILE A 375 -27.98 5.00 -1.94
CA ILE A 375 -27.64 5.82 -0.76
C ILE A 375 -26.79 4.96 0.17
N ILE A 376 -25.68 5.52 0.63
CA ILE A 376 -24.88 4.98 1.72
C ILE A 376 -25.37 5.66 2.99
N GLY A 377 -25.91 4.87 3.92
CA GLY A 377 -26.45 5.38 5.18
C GLY A 377 -25.35 5.81 6.14
N HIS A 378 -25.70 6.66 7.11
CA HIS A 378 -24.79 7.09 8.16
C HIS A 378 -25.40 6.91 9.55
N HIS A 379 -24.68 6.21 10.44
CA HIS A 379 -25.03 6.01 11.85
C HIS A 379 -23.88 6.48 12.76
N GLU A 380 -23.76 7.78 12.99
CA GLU A 380 -22.91 8.33 14.05
C GLU A 380 -23.56 8.12 15.42
N THR A 381 -22.78 7.69 16.40
CA THR A 381 -23.32 7.28 17.71
C THR A 381 -23.00 8.26 18.84
N GLY A 382 -22.10 9.24 18.63
CA GLY A 382 -21.51 10.05 19.69
C GLY A 382 -20.93 9.19 20.82
N ALA A 383 -20.39 8.02 20.45
CA ALA A 383 -19.92 6.97 21.36
C ALA A 383 -20.97 6.39 22.34
N ASP A 384 -22.27 6.65 22.15
CA ASP A 384 -23.36 6.09 22.97
C ASP A 384 -23.91 4.79 22.36
N VAL A 385 -23.13 3.72 22.49
CA VAL A 385 -23.48 2.41 21.93
C VAL A 385 -24.75 1.79 22.53
N LEU A 386 -25.13 2.19 23.75
CA LEU A 386 -26.38 1.73 24.35
C LEU A 386 -27.59 2.29 23.62
N ASN A 387 -27.54 3.56 23.20
CA ASN A 387 -28.58 4.15 22.37
C ASN A 387 -28.66 3.45 21.01
N TYR A 388 -27.51 3.25 20.37
CA TYR A 388 -27.45 2.59 19.06
C TYR A 388 -27.97 1.14 19.13
N GLU A 389 -27.53 0.35 20.11
CA GLU A 389 -27.97 -1.04 20.24
C GLU A 389 -29.48 -1.20 20.47
N ARG A 390 -30.14 -0.25 21.14
CA ARG A 390 -31.60 -0.27 21.33
C ARG A 390 -32.37 -0.02 20.03
N GLN A 391 -31.77 0.70 19.09
CA GLN A 391 -32.38 1.08 17.82
C GLN A 391 -31.86 0.24 16.63
N MET A 392 -30.83 -0.58 16.82
CA MET A 392 -30.05 -1.21 15.73
C MET A 392 -30.90 -2.04 14.76
N GLU A 393 -31.79 -2.90 15.27
CA GLU A 393 -32.65 -3.74 14.43
C GLU A 393 -33.64 -2.87 13.62
N ASP A 394 -34.25 -1.86 14.25
CA ASP A 394 -35.17 -0.93 13.57
C ASP A 394 -34.44 -0.06 12.53
N ALA A 395 -33.21 0.37 12.84
CA ALA A 395 -32.35 1.14 11.94
C ALA A 395 -31.96 0.32 10.69
N PHE A 396 -31.55 -0.94 10.86
CA PHE A 396 -31.24 -1.80 9.72
C PHE A 396 -32.49 -2.22 8.93
N ALA A 397 -33.62 -2.44 9.58
CA ALA A 397 -34.90 -2.62 8.90
C ALA A 397 -35.31 -1.38 8.11
N PHE A 398 -35.07 -0.17 8.64
CA PHE A 398 -35.25 1.08 7.95
C PHE A 398 -34.35 1.16 6.71
N CYS A 399 -33.06 0.85 6.82
CA CYS A 399 -32.16 0.81 5.66
C CYS A 399 -32.64 -0.16 4.59
N LEU A 400 -33.02 -1.39 4.97
CA LEU A 400 -33.56 -2.39 4.06
C LEU A 400 -34.82 -1.89 3.34
N LYS A 401 -35.77 -1.27 4.06
CA LYS A 401 -37.00 -0.70 3.48
C LYS A 401 -36.69 0.31 2.38
N HIS A 402 -35.65 1.14 2.56
CA HIS A 402 -35.29 2.20 1.63
C HIS A 402 -34.18 1.78 0.64
N GLY A 403 -33.85 0.49 0.57
CA GLY A 403 -32.87 -0.05 -0.38
C GLY A 403 -31.42 0.37 -0.14
N ILE A 404 -31.11 0.82 1.08
CA ILE A 404 -29.76 1.16 1.55
C ILE A 404 -29.05 -0.15 1.92
N ASN A 405 -27.92 -0.42 1.29
CA ASN A 405 -27.14 -1.66 1.45
C ASN A 405 -25.72 -1.45 1.99
N THR A 406 -25.31 -0.20 2.20
CA THR A 406 -24.01 0.15 2.80
C THR A 406 -24.25 1.20 3.87
N ILE A 407 -23.60 1.07 5.02
CA ILE A 407 -23.69 2.03 6.14
C ILE A 407 -22.29 2.38 6.62
N LYS A 408 -22.01 3.67 6.71
CA LYS A 408 -20.92 4.23 7.51
C LYS A 408 -21.41 4.36 8.97
N THR A 409 -20.74 3.72 9.92
CA THR A 409 -20.99 3.92 11.36
C THR A 409 -19.86 4.73 11.98
N GLY A 410 -20.14 5.57 12.97
CA GLY A 410 -19.12 6.34 13.71
C GLY A 410 -19.30 6.25 15.22
N TYR A 411 -18.18 6.38 15.96
CA TYR A 411 -18.12 6.27 17.42
C TYR A 411 -17.28 7.40 18.00
N VAL A 412 -17.52 8.63 17.56
CA VAL A 412 -16.74 9.79 18.02
C VAL A 412 -16.92 9.99 19.52
N GLY A 413 -15.83 9.73 20.22
CA GLY A 413 -15.68 9.88 21.65
C GLY A 413 -14.20 9.80 22.01
N HIS A 414 -13.78 10.62 22.98
CA HIS A 414 -12.36 10.75 23.32
C HIS A 414 -12.00 9.97 24.58
N GLY A 415 -10.93 9.19 24.54
CA GLY A 415 -10.48 8.35 25.65
C GLY A 415 -11.54 7.34 26.11
N GLN A 416 -11.62 7.09 27.41
CA GLN A 416 -12.58 6.16 28.01
C GLN A 416 -13.97 6.81 28.15
N THR A 417 -14.73 6.89 27.06
CA THR A 417 -16.04 7.58 27.01
C THR A 417 -17.24 6.70 26.66
N ILE A 418 -17.02 5.47 26.18
CA ILE A 418 -18.09 4.55 25.79
C ILE A 418 -18.96 4.23 27.01
N LYS A 419 -20.26 4.49 26.93
CA LYS A 419 -21.18 4.25 28.04
C LYS A 419 -21.61 2.78 28.12
N ARG A 420 -21.64 2.22 29.33
CA ARG A 420 -22.18 0.89 29.63
C ARG A 420 -22.96 0.93 30.95
N ILE A 421 -24.04 0.17 31.05
CA ILE A 421 -24.70 -0.12 32.34
C ILE A 421 -24.16 -1.45 32.86
N ASP A 422 -23.67 -1.47 34.10
CA ASP A 422 -23.24 -2.71 34.75
C ASP A 422 -24.38 -3.52 35.38
N GLU A 423 -24.04 -4.66 35.97
CA GLU A 423 -24.98 -5.56 36.63
C GLU A 423 -25.75 -4.95 37.82
N ASN A 424 -25.25 -3.84 38.40
CA ASN A 424 -25.92 -3.12 39.49
C ASN A 424 -26.81 -1.97 38.98
N GLY A 425 -26.80 -1.71 37.67
CA GLY A 425 -27.52 -0.58 37.07
C GLY A 425 -26.71 0.71 37.04
N ASP A 426 -25.42 0.68 37.41
CA ASP A 426 -24.56 1.87 37.44
C ASP A 426 -23.93 2.13 36.07
N MET A 427 -23.78 3.42 35.74
CA MET A 427 -23.13 3.85 34.50
C MET A 427 -21.62 3.76 34.62
N GLN A 428 -21.02 3.00 33.72
CA GLN A 428 -19.58 2.79 33.56
C GLN A 428 -19.10 3.41 32.25
N LYS A 429 -17.80 3.70 32.19
CA LYS A 429 -17.13 4.17 30.98
C LYS A 429 -16.10 3.15 30.51
N GLU A 430 -16.16 2.80 29.23
CA GLU A 430 -15.32 1.79 28.59
C GLU A 430 -14.46 2.42 27.47
N TRP A 431 -13.47 1.67 27.01
CA TRP A 431 -12.62 2.04 25.87
C TRP A 431 -13.20 1.49 24.57
N HIS A 432 -12.98 2.18 23.45
CA HIS A 432 -13.22 1.68 22.09
C HIS A 432 -12.54 0.32 21.83
N HIS A 433 -11.40 0.09 22.47
CA HIS A 433 -10.55 -1.08 22.21
C HIS A 433 -10.76 -2.24 23.20
N GLY A 434 -11.55 -2.03 24.25
CA GLY A 434 -11.79 -3.04 25.30
C GLY A 434 -12.72 -4.16 24.84
N GLN A 435 -12.73 -5.28 25.57
CA GLN A 435 -13.57 -6.46 25.26
C GLN A 435 -15.06 -6.11 25.09
N TYR A 436 -15.58 -5.14 25.86
CA TYR A 436 -16.96 -4.67 25.73
C TYR A 436 -17.26 -4.16 24.31
N MET A 437 -16.40 -3.29 23.78
CA MET A 437 -16.59 -2.73 22.44
C MET A 437 -16.28 -3.74 21.34
N VAL A 438 -15.31 -4.64 21.54
CA VAL A 438 -15.10 -5.77 20.61
C VAL A 438 -16.37 -6.60 20.45
N ARG A 439 -17.11 -6.87 21.54
CA ARG A 439 -18.42 -7.52 21.49
C ARG A 439 -19.48 -6.68 20.77
N HIS A 440 -19.49 -5.37 21.01
CA HIS A 440 -20.39 -4.45 20.32
C HIS A 440 -20.17 -4.48 18.79
N TYR A 441 -18.94 -4.26 18.32
CA TYR A 441 -18.62 -4.29 16.89
C TYR A 441 -18.99 -5.64 16.26
N ARG A 442 -18.74 -6.75 16.96
CA ARG A 442 -19.18 -8.09 16.52
C ARG A 442 -20.69 -8.15 16.33
N LYS A 443 -21.46 -7.66 17.29
CA LYS A 443 -22.93 -7.62 17.24
C LYS A 443 -23.42 -6.79 16.05
N VAL A 444 -22.80 -5.63 15.78
CA VAL A 444 -23.13 -4.77 14.63
C VAL A 444 -22.86 -5.50 13.31
N ILE A 445 -21.67 -6.12 13.15
CA ILE A 445 -21.29 -6.88 11.94
C ILE A 445 -22.27 -8.02 11.67
N GLU A 446 -22.56 -8.84 12.67
CA GLU A 446 -23.45 -9.99 12.55
C GLU A 446 -24.90 -9.58 12.27
N THR A 447 -25.35 -8.49 12.89
CA THR A 447 -26.72 -7.99 12.68
C THR A 447 -26.83 -7.38 11.28
N ALA A 448 -25.88 -6.56 10.84
CA ALA A 448 -25.85 -6.01 9.49
C ALA A 448 -25.87 -7.11 8.41
N ALA A 449 -25.16 -8.22 8.62
CA ALA A 449 -25.17 -9.36 7.70
C ALA A 449 -26.58 -9.98 7.54
N LYS A 450 -27.41 -10.02 8.59
CA LYS A 450 -28.81 -10.50 8.51
C LYS A 450 -29.69 -9.64 7.60
N TYR A 451 -29.35 -8.36 7.44
CA TYR A 451 -30.07 -7.40 6.61
C TYR A 451 -29.40 -7.15 5.25
N HIS A 452 -28.35 -7.91 4.92
CA HIS A 452 -27.52 -7.70 3.72
C HIS A 452 -26.95 -6.28 3.63
N ILE A 453 -26.42 -5.80 4.76
CA ILE A 453 -25.78 -4.49 4.87
C ILE A 453 -24.26 -4.66 4.97
N MET A 454 -23.56 -3.94 4.10
CA MET A 454 -22.12 -3.73 4.12
C MET A 454 -21.76 -2.59 5.07
N LEU A 455 -20.63 -2.70 5.74
CA LEU A 455 -20.19 -1.77 6.78
C LEU A 455 -18.87 -1.11 6.40
N ASP A 456 -18.88 0.22 6.55
CA ASP A 456 -17.71 1.07 6.74
C ASP A 456 -17.77 1.60 8.19
N VAL A 457 -16.68 1.46 8.95
CA VAL A 457 -16.68 1.75 10.40
C VAL A 457 -15.60 2.77 10.74
N HIS A 458 -16.02 3.98 11.08
CA HIS A 458 -15.17 5.03 11.65
C HIS A 458 -15.10 4.89 13.18
N GLU A 459 -14.07 5.45 13.81
CA GLU A 459 -13.63 5.17 15.20
C GLU A 459 -13.76 3.69 15.62
N PRO A 460 -13.22 2.75 14.81
CA PRO A 460 -13.45 1.33 15.00
C PRO A 460 -12.51 0.76 16.07
N ILE A 461 -12.67 -0.53 16.36
CA ILE A 461 -11.52 -1.36 16.75
C ILE A 461 -10.57 -1.49 15.54
N LYS A 462 -9.25 -1.57 15.74
CA LYS A 462 -8.29 -1.87 14.66
C LYS A 462 -8.67 -3.16 13.91
N ASP A 463 -8.31 -3.25 12.64
CA ASP A 463 -8.53 -4.50 11.89
C ASP A 463 -7.64 -5.63 12.44
N THR A 464 -8.14 -6.85 12.39
CA THR A 464 -7.43 -8.08 12.79
C THR A 464 -7.77 -9.23 11.82
N GLY A 465 -8.20 -8.90 10.59
CA GLY A 465 -8.52 -9.84 9.50
C GLY A 465 -9.95 -10.34 9.47
N ILE A 466 -10.86 -9.73 10.24
CA ILE A 466 -12.20 -10.28 10.44
C ILE A 466 -13.07 -10.30 9.18
N ARG A 467 -12.71 -9.48 8.18
CA ARG A 467 -13.30 -9.47 6.84
C ARG A 467 -13.26 -10.83 6.15
N ARG A 468 -12.35 -11.74 6.51
CA ARG A 468 -12.36 -13.12 6.00
C ARG A 468 -13.59 -13.90 6.50
N THR A 469 -13.92 -13.74 7.77
CA THR A 469 -15.04 -14.45 8.41
C THR A 469 -16.37 -13.75 8.12
N TRP A 470 -16.36 -12.42 8.08
CA TRP A 470 -17.52 -11.57 7.81
C TRP A 470 -17.21 -10.56 6.70
N PRO A 471 -17.32 -10.96 5.42
CA PRO A 471 -16.97 -10.10 4.30
C PRO A 471 -17.84 -8.86 4.15
N ASN A 472 -18.94 -8.72 4.89
CA ASN A 472 -19.71 -7.48 4.91
C ASN A 472 -19.04 -6.37 5.74
N MET A 473 -17.99 -6.69 6.52
CA MET A 473 -17.09 -5.72 7.10
C MET A 473 -16.09 -5.26 6.03
N MET A 474 -16.50 -4.28 5.23
CA MET A 474 -15.80 -3.87 4.00
C MET A 474 -14.51 -3.13 4.32
N THR A 475 -14.63 -2.10 5.16
CA THR A 475 -13.52 -1.21 5.48
C THR A 475 -13.75 -0.53 6.83
N ARG A 476 -12.77 0.23 7.28
CA ARG A 476 -12.83 1.02 8.51
C ARG A 476 -11.84 2.17 8.42
N GLU A 477 -12.01 3.23 9.20
CA GLU A 477 -11.01 4.30 9.29
C GLU A 477 -9.84 3.88 10.22
N GLY A 478 -9.90 4.21 11.51
CA GLY A 478 -8.98 3.69 12.52
C GLY A 478 -7.51 4.14 12.35
N ALA A 479 -7.32 5.31 11.75
CA ALA A 479 -6.10 6.11 11.66
C ALA A 479 -6.52 7.49 11.13
N ARG A 480 -5.63 8.50 11.12
CA ARG A 480 -5.99 9.80 10.51
C ARG A 480 -6.33 9.65 9.03
N GLY A 481 -7.58 9.94 8.66
CA GLY A 481 -8.03 10.04 7.27
C GLY A 481 -7.81 11.43 6.67
N MET A 482 -8.41 11.66 5.49
CA MET A 482 -8.44 12.96 4.80
C MET A 482 -9.08 14.06 5.65
N GLU A 483 -9.99 13.73 6.57
CA GLU A 483 -10.65 14.73 7.41
C GLU A 483 -9.66 15.58 8.21
N TYR A 484 -8.54 15.02 8.66
CA TYR A 484 -7.52 15.77 9.39
C TYR A 484 -6.89 16.87 8.52
N ASP A 485 -6.84 16.71 7.20
CA ASP A 485 -6.33 17.75 6.29
C ASP A 485 -7.25 18.99 6.24
N ALA A 486 -8.51 18.88 6.67
CA ALA A 486 -9.43 20.02 6.74
C ALA A 486 -9.25 20.87 8.00
N TRP A 487 -9.03 20.28 9.17
CA TRP A 487 -9.23 20.99 10.45
C TRP A 487 -8.19 20.69 11.54
N SER A 488 -7.23 19.79 11.31
CA SER A 488 -6.26 19.45 12.36
C SER A 488 -5.38 20.66 12.73
N PRO A 489 -5.10 20.91 14.02
CA PRO A 489 -4.35 22.09 14.44
C PRO A 489 -2.87 22.08 14.02
N ASP A 490 -2.36 20.93 13.58
CA ASP A 490 -1.01 20.73 13.04
C ASP A 490 -0.93 20.93 11.52
N GLY A 491 -2.03 21.33 10.86
CA GLY A 491 -2.03 21.75 9.45
C GLY A 491 -2.27 20.62 8.43
N GLY A 492 -2.81 19.49 8.88
CA GLY A 492 -3.08 18.30 8.09
C GLY A 492 -2.03 17.20 8.23
N ASN A 493 -2.24 16.11 7.50
CA ASN A 493 -1.30 15.01 7.40
C ASN A 493 -0.04 15.49 6.65
N PRO A 494 1.19 15.21 7.15
CA PRO A 494 2.42 15.63 6.50
C PRO A 494 2.70 14.83 5.20
N PRO A 495 3.60 15.31 4.32
CA PRO A 495 3.91 14.64 3.06
C PRO A 495 4.35 13.16 3.20
N ASP A 496 5.06 12.79 4.25
CA ASP A 496 5.50 11.42 4.53
C ASP A 496 4.39 10.51 5.11
N TYR A 497 3.20 11.04 5.42
CA TYR A 497 2.14 10.23 6.04
C TYR A 497 1.79 8.98 5.21
N MET A 498 1.68 9.15 3.88
CA MET A 498 1.34 8.05 2.96
C MET A 498 2.52 7.11 2.65
N THR A 499 3.75 7.44 3.07
CA THR A 499 4.91 6.56 2.96
C THR A 499 5.13 5.74 4.24
N ILE A 500 4.34 5.98 5.30
CA ILE A 500 4.35 5.24 6.58
C ILE A 500 3.06 4.43 6.78
N LEU A 501 1.89 5.01 6.48
CA LEU A 501 0.58 4.40 6.68
C LEU A 501 0.46 2.97 6.07
N PRO A 502 0.98 2.70 4.86
CA PRO A 502 0.91 1.37 4.26
C PRO A 502 1.69 0.28 5.01
N PHE A 503 2.74 0.67 5.74
CA PHE A 503 3.59 -0.24 6.51
C PHE A 503 3.19 -0.32 7.98
N THR A 504 2.08 0.29 8.37
CA THR A 504 1.55 0.29 9.73
C THR A 504 0.06 -0.02 9.69
N ARG A 505 -0.81 0.98 9.61
CA ARG A 505 -2.28 0.81 9.62
C ARG A 505 -2.77 -0.16 8.54
N LEU A 506 -2.28 -0.08 7.30
CA LEU A 506 -2.78 -0.94 6.21
C LEU A 506 -2.29 -2.39 6.29
N LEU A 507 -1.29 -2.71 7.12
CA LEU A 507 -0.92 -4.10 7.42
C LEU A 507 -2.03 -4.85 8.17
N SER A 508 -2.92 -4.12 8.86
CA SER A 508 -4.07 -4.71 9.55
C SER A 508 -5.23 -5.05 8.61
N GLY A 509 -5.44 -4.25 7.55
CA GLY A 509 -6.60 -4.37 6.66
C GLY A 509 -6.95 -3.06 5.95
N PRO A 510 -8.01 -3.05 5.12
CA PRO A 510 -8.40 -1.90 4.30
C PRO A 510 -8.72 -0.66 5.15
N MET A 511 -8.60 0.52 4.54
CA MET A 511 -8.91 1.80 5.17
C MET A 511 -9.80 2.68 4.31
N ASP A 512 -10.92 3.15 4.85
CA ASP A 512 -11.62 4.28 4.27
C ASP A 512 -10.86 5.57 4.61
N PHE A 513 -9.88 5.90 3.76
CA PHE A 513 -9.10 7.12 3.92
C PHE A 513 -9.80 8.35 3.34
N THR A 514 -10.85 8.17 2.52
CA THR A 514 -11.53 9.22 1.74
C THR A 514 -10.59 10.06 0.82
N PRO A 515 -9.85 9.42 -0.13
CA PRO A 515 -8.93 10.16 -1.01
C PRO A 515 -9.67 11.00 -2.08
N GLY A 516 -8.87 11.64 -2.94
CA GLY A 516 -9.38 12.24 -4.18
C GLY A 516 -9.83 13.68 -4.09
N ILE A 517 -9.36 14.47 -3.12
CA ILE A 517 -9.43 15.94 -3.21
C ILE A 517 -8.64 16.38 -4.45
N VAL A 518 -9.28 17.10 -5.36
CA VAL A 518 -8.69 17.56 -6.64
C VAL A 518 -8.57 19.09 -6.71
N ASP A 519 -9.32 19.82 -5.88
CA ASP A 519 -9.06 21.21 -5.55
C ASP A 519 -8.38 21.28 -4.19
N LEU A 520 -7.06 21.42 -4.22
CA LEU A 520 -6.21 21.39 -3.02
C LEU A 520 -6.17 22.73 -2.28
N PHE A 521 -6.92 23.72 -2.77
CA PHE A 521 -6.99 25.07 -2.22
C PHE A 521 -8.36 25.32 -1.61
N TYR A 522 -8.39 25.53 -0.29
CA TYR A 522 -9.60 25.85 0.47
C TYR A 522 -9.28 26.76 1.65
N GLU A 523 -8.20 27.55 1.56
CA GLU A 523 -7.73 28.44 2.62
C GLU A 523 -8.79 29.49 3.00
N GLU A 524 -9.70 29.82 2.09
CA GLU A 524 -10.85 30.68 2.38
C GLU A 524 -11.79 30.07 3.43
N CYS A 525 -11.88 28.74 3.49
CA CYS A 525 -12.69 27.99 4.45
C CYS A 525 -11.88 27.61 5.70
N GLN A 526 -10.63 27.14 5.51
CA GLN A 526 -9.77 26.65 6.58
C GLN A 526 -8.33 27.20 6.39
N PRO A 527 -8.01 28.42 6.88
CA PRO A 527 -6.79 29.14 6.53
C PRO A 527 -5.49 28.56 7.11
N ASN A 528 -5.59 27.66 8.09
CA ASN A 528 -4.43 27.03 8.75
C ASN A 528 -4.19 25.60 8.28
N ASN A 529 -4.97 25.11 7.31
CA ASN A 529 -5.00 23.74 6.88
C ASN A 529 -4.89 23.65 5.36
N ARG A 530 -4.30 22.55 4.88
CA ARG A 530 -4.16 22.25 3.46
C ARG A 530 -3.96 20.76 3.26
N ILE A 531 -4.14 20.32 2.02
CA ILE A 531 -3.66 19.01 1.57
C ILE A 531 -2.15 19.13 1.34
N ASN A 532 -1.34 18.39 2.09
CA ASN A 532 0.13 18.40 1.94
C ASN A 532 0.60 17.38 0.89
N ALA A 533 0.03 17.47 -0.31
CA ALA A 533 0.30 16.59 -1.45
C ALA A 533 0.17 17.34 -2.78
N THR A 534 0.67 16.74 -3.87
CA THR A 534 0.30 17.16 -5.24
C THR A 534 -0.96 16.45 -5.74
N LEU A 535 -1.58 16.97 -6.80
CA LEU A 535 -2.72 16.36 -7.46
C LEU A 535 -2.40 14.95 -7.96
N ALA A 536 -1.21 14.72 -8.53
CA ALA A 536 -0.82 13.39 -9.00
C ALA A 536 -0.66 12.39 -7.85
N LYS A 537 -0.19 12.83 -6.68
CA LYS A 537 -0.15 12.02 -5.45
C LYS A 537 -1.56 11.65 -4.98
N MET A 538 -2.49 12.60 -5.02
CA MET A 538 -3.91 12.34 -4.67
C MET A 538 -4.55 11.29 -5.57
N LEU A 539 -4.21 11.25 -6.86
CA LEU A 539 -4.63 10.17 -7.76
C LEU A 539 -3.96 8.84 -7.40
N ALA A 540 -2.67 8.85 -7.05
CA ALA A 540 -1.93 7.64 -6.68
C ALA A 540 -2.49 6.95 -5.42
N TYR A 541 -3.15 7.70 -4.52
CA TYR A 541 -3.75 7.15 -3.30
C TYR A 541 -4.76 6.04 -3.57
N TYR A 542 -5.49 6.08 -4.69
CA TYR A 542 -6.45 5.02 -5.08
C TYR A 542 -5.78 3.66 -5.38
N VAL A 543 -4.47 3.63 -5.60
CA VAL A 543 -3.70 2.39 -5.78
C VAL A 543 -2.88 2.07 -4.54
N ILE A 544 -2.32 3.08 -3.86
CA ILE A 544 -1.54 2.87 -2.64
C ILE A 544 -2.42 2.34 -1.51
N ILE A 545 -3.54 3.01 -1.25
CA ILE A 545 -4.47 2.66 -0.17
C ILE A 545 -5.42 1.61 -0.72
N TYR A 546 -5.38 0.42 -0.16
CA TYR A 546 -6.39 -0.58 -0.50
C TYR A 546 -7.66 -0.37 0.34
N SER A 547 -8.80 -0.25 -0.33
CA SER A 547 -10.13 -0.38 0.26
C SER A 547 -11.12 -0.92 -0.79
N PRO A 548 -12.04 -1.84 -0.45
CA PRO A 548 -13.12 -2.22 -1.35
C PRO A 548 -14.22 -1.14 -1.43
N LEU A 549 -14.19 -0.13 -0.56
CA LEU A 549 -15.02 1.07 -0.64
C LEU A 549 -14.10 2.28 -0.76
N HIS A 550 -14.10 2.96 -1.91
CA HIS A 550 -13.30 4.16 -2.12
C HIS A 550 -14.19 5.38 -2.36
N MET A 551 -13.96 6.43 -1.57
CA MET A 551 -14.57 7.73 -1.80
C MET A 551 -13.83 8.51 -2.90
N ALA A 552 -14.58 9.31 -3.65
CA ALA A 552 -14.12 10.54 -4.27
C ALA A 552 -14.65 11.69 -3.41
N ALA A 553 -13.80 12.19 -2.51
CA ALA A 553 -14.22 13.00 -1.36
C ALA A 553 -14.54 14.48 -1.67
N ASP A 554 -14.06 15.02 -2.79
CA ASP A 554 -14.21 16.44 -3.12
C ASP A 554 -15.64 16.80 -3.59
N PHE A 555 -15.87 18.08 -3.79
CA PHE A 555 -17.12 18.58 -4.37
C PHE A 555 -17.28 18.16 -5.84
N PRO A 556 -18.50 17.81 -6.28
CA PRO A 556 -18.82 17.56 -7.69
C PRO A 556 -18.25 18.61 -8.65
N GLU A 557 -18.44 19.90 -8.33
CA GLU A 557 -17.95 21.02 -9.15
C GLU A 557 -16.42 21.10 -9.27
N ASN A 558 -15.67 20.55 -8.31
CA ASN A 558 -14.22 20.54 -8.36
C ASN A 558 -13.71 19.45 -9.30
N TYR A 559 -14.34 18.29 -9.30
CA TYR A 559 -14.10 17.25 -10.30
C TYR A 559 -14.44 17.72 -11.73
N GLU A 560 -15.57 18.42 -11.90
CA GLU A 560 -15.98 18.97 -13.20
C GLU A 560 -15.00 20.03 -13.75
N LYS A 561 -14.26 20.74 -12.88
CA LYS A 561 -13.17 21.64 -13.29
C LYS A 561 -11.88 20.89 -13.65
N GLN A 562 -11.70 19.68 -13.13
CA GLN A 562 -10.49 18.87 -13.26
C GLN A 562 -10.74 17.55 -14.03
N MET A 563 -11.59 17.60 -15.07
CA MET A 563 -12.07 16.40 -15.79
C MET A 563 -10.97 15.47 -16.29
N ASP A 564 -9.83 16.01 -16.73
CA ASP A 564 -8.73 15.18 -17.22
C ASP A 564 -8.12 14.33 -16.11
N ALA A 565 -7.85 14.92 -14.94
CA ALA A 565 -7.35 14.21 -13.76
C ALA A 565 -8.42 13.27 -13.17
N PHE A 566 -9.67 13.75 -13.11
CA PHE A 566 -10.81 12.98 -12.61
C PHE A 566 -11.05 11.68 -13.39
N GLN A 567 -10.66 11.62 -14.67
CA GLN A 567 -10.75 10.40 -15.48
C GLN A 567 -10.04 9.21 -14.82
N PHE A 568 -8.90 9.42 -14.13
CA PHE A 568 -8.23 8.33 -13.41
C PHE A 568 -9.11 7.76 -12.29
N ILE A 569 -9.78 8.62 -11.51
CA ILE A 569 -10.67 8.22 -10.41
C ILE A 569 -11.88 7.43 -10.96
N ARG A 570 -12.38 7.83 -12.13
CA ARG A 570 -13.46 7.12 -12.82
C ARG A 570 -13.03 5.73 -13.29
N ASP A 571 -11.78 5.60 -13.73
CA ASP A 571 -11.27 4.36 -14.32
C ASP A 571 -10.70 3.37 -13.29
N VAL A 572 -10.11 3.83 -12.18
CA VAL A 572 -9.46 2.95 -11.19
C VAL A 572 -10.49 2.04 -10.49
N PRO A 573 -10.27 0.71 -10.45
CA PRO A 573 -11.14 -0.21 -9.73
C PRO A 573 -10.83 -0.19 -8.23
N VAL A 574 -11.61 -0.95 -7.46
CA VAL A 574 -11.48 -1.07 -6.00
C VAL A 574 -11.30 -2.53 -5.53
N ASP A 575 -11.23 -3.47 -6.48
CA ASP A 575 -11.06 -4.89 -6.23
C ASP A 575 -10.00 -5.45 -7.19
N TRP A 576 -9.10 -6.28 -6.67
CA TRP A 576 -7.84 -6.58 -7.34
C TRP A 576 -7.61 -8.09 -7.48
N GLU A 577 -7.17 -8.51 -8.67
CA GLU A 577 -6.71 -9.88 -8.91
C GLU A 577 -5.36 -10.12 -8.23
N GLU A 578 -4.46 -9.15 -8.38
CA GLU A 578 -3.06 -9.25 -7.99
C GLU A 578 -2.54 -7.90 -7.49
N THR A 579 -1.66 -7.92 -6.49
CA THR A 579 -0.94 -6.75 -5.98
C THR A 579 0.55 -7.05 -5.90
N ARG A 580 1.39 -6.10 -6.31
CA ARG A 580 2.85 -6.15 -6.15
C ARG A 580 3.40 -4.81 -5.68
N VAL A 581 4.36 -4.85 -4.77
CA VAL A 581 5.18 -3.68 -4.41
C VAL A 581 6.44 -3.71 -5.28
N LEU A 582 6.69 -2.64 -6.03
CA LEU A 582 7.83 -2.58 -6.96
C LEU A 582 9.09 -2.01 -6.31
N ASN A 583 8.91 -1.04 -5.42
CA ASN A 583 9.97 -0.46 -4.60
C ASN A 583 9.32 0.28 -3.41
N ALA A 584 10.05 0.37 -2.31
CA ALA A 584 9.56 0.94 -1.06
C ALA A 584 10.72 1.28 -0.12
N GLU A 585 10.56 2.36 0.62
CA GLU A 585 11.35 2.74 1.79
C GLU A 585 10.40 3.45 2.78
N ILE A 586 10.28 2.92 3.99
CA ILE A 586 9.28 3.38 4.97
C ILE A 586 9.64 4.81 5.40
N GLY A 587 8.66 5.73 5.30
CA GLY A 587 8.89 7.17 5.53
C GLY A 587 9.28 7.94 4.28
N ASP A 588 9.67 7.26 3.20
CA ASP A 588 10.36 7.90 2.08
C ASP A 588 9.60 7.79 0.74
N TYR A 589 9.31 6.58 0.27
CA TYR A 589 8.55 6.36 -0.97
C TYR A 589 7.94 4.96 -1.04
N LEU A 590 6.92 4.82 -1.88
CA LEU A 590 6.28 3.54 -2.16
C LEU A 590 5.70 3.52 -3.57
N THR A 591 5.96 2.43 -4.31
CA THR A 591 5.32 2.15 -5.59
C THR A 591 4.61 0.79 -5.56
N ILE A 592 3.30 0.81 -5.78
CA ILE A 592 2.45 -0.39 -5.87
C ILE A 592 1.86 -0.47 -7.27
N VAL A 593 1.81 -1.68 -7.82
CA VAL A 593 1.02 -2.02 -9.00
C VAL A 593 -0.02 -3.08 -8.64
N ARG A 594 -1.23 -2.95 -9.19
CA ARG A 594 -2.33 -3.88 -9.00
C ARG A 594 -3.01 -4.22 -10.31
N LYS A 595 -3.43 -5.46 -10.47
CA LYS A 595 -4.22 -5.91 -11.61
C LYS A 595 -5.70 -5.84 -11.24
N ASP A 596 -6.50 -5.19 -12.06
CA ASP A 596 -7.96 -5.20 -11.90
C ASP A 596 -8.47 -6.65 -11.89
N ARG A 597 -9.41 -6.93 -10.98
CA ARG A 597 -10.03 -8.24 -10.88
C ARG A 597 -10.92 -8.60 -12.05
N ASN A 598 -11.54 -7.59 -12.66
CA ASN A 598 -12.58 -7.78 -13.66
C ASN A 598 -12.10 -7.46 -15.09
N SER A 599 -10.81 -7.13 -15.26
CA SER A 599 -10.21 -6.88 -16.57
C SER A 599 -8.74 -7.29 -16.60
N ASP A 600 -8.08 -7.01 -17.72
CA ASP A 600 -6.65 -7.22 -17.86
C ASP A 600 -5.84 -5.93 -17.64
N ASP A 601 -6.50 -4.87 -17.19
CA ASP A 601 -5.89 -3.59 -16.88
C ASP A 601 -5.03 -3.70 -15.62
N TRP A 602 -3.92 -2.97 -15.62
CA TRP A 602 -3.10 -2.75 -14.43
C TRP A 602 -3.12 -1.29 -14.03
N TYR A 603 -2.98 -1.04 -12.74
CA TYR A 603 -2.93 0.30 -12.17
C TYR A 603 -1.68 0.41 -11.29
N LEU A 604 -0.94 1.51 -11.43
CA LEU A 604 0.24 1.80 -10.62
C LEU A 604 0.04 3.13 -9.90
N GLY A 605 0.33 3.13 -8.60
CA GLY A 605 0.47 4.34 -7.79
C GLY A 605 1.89 4.41 -7.24
N SER A 606 2.49 5.59 -7.30
CA SER A 606 3.79 5.88 -6.70
C SER A 606 3.70 7.19 -5.94
N VAL A 607 4.23 7.22 -4.71
CA VAL A 607 4.19 8.37 -3.81
C VAL A 607 5.55 8.59 -3.16
N THR A 608 5.86 9.84 -2.83
CA THR A 608 7.06 10.22 -2.07
C THR A 608 6.70 11.12 -0.89
N ASP A 609 7.61 11.22 0.06
CA ASP A 609 7.69 12.17 1.16
C ASP A 609 7.89 13.63 0.70
N GLU A 610 8.35 14.53 1.56
CA GLU A 610 8.63 15.93 1.21
C GLU A 610 9.79 16.11 0.23
N ASN A 611 10.52 15.04 -0.10
CA ASN A 611 11.69 15.08 -0.98
C ASN A 611 11.33 14.64 -2.41
N SER A 612 11.90 15.30 -3.42
CA SER A 612 11.72 14.88 -4.82
C SER A 612 12.49 13.59 -5.10
N ARG A 613 11.91 12.65 -5.85
CA ARG A 613 12.56 11.37 -6.16
C ARG A 613 12.47 11.00 -7.64
N THR A 614 13.44 10.22 -8.09
CA THR A 614 13.43 9.59 -9.41
C THR A 614 13.61 8.10 -9.22
N LEU A 615 12.59 7.32 -9.57
CA LEU A 615 12.55 5.87 -9.35
C LEU A 615 12.50 5.16 -10.69
N GLU A 616 13.31 4.10 -10.84
CA GLU A 616 13.20 3.19 -11.99
C GLU A 616 12.33 1.99 -11.61
N VAL A 617 11.36 1.67 -12.47
CA VAL A 617 10.49 0.49 -12.31
C VAL A 617 10.54 -0.37 -13.56
N LYS A 618 10.64 -1.68 -13.37
CA LYS A 618 10.49 -2.68 -14.44
C LYS A 618 9.01 -2.97 -14.66
N LEU A 619 8.62 -3.24 -15.91
CA LEU A 619 7.24 -3.55 -16.28
C LEU A 619 7.00 -5.06 -16.47
N ASP A 620 7.82 -5.91 -15.85
CA ASP A 620 7.77 -7.37 -15.99
C ASP A 620 6.54 -8.01 -15.33
N PHE A 621 5.74 -7.23 -14.61
CA PHE A 621 4.41 -7.60 -14.13
C PHE A 621 3.36 -7.65 -15.24
N LEU A 622 3.56 -6.93 -16.35
CA LEU A 622 2.67 -6.99 -17.50
C LEU A 622 2.74 -8.36 -18.18
N ASP A 623 1.64 -8.81 -18.78
CA ASP A 623 1.61 -10.10 -19.48
C ASP A 623 2.58 -10.05 -20.69
N SER A 624 3.58 -10.93 -20.66
CA SER A 624 4.58 -11.11 -21.72
C SER A 624 4.03 -11.36 -23.12
N LYS A 625 2.77 -11.80 -23.23
CA LYS A 625 2.10 -12.07 -24.51
C LYS A 625 1.25 -10.90 -24.99
N LYS A 626 1.08 -9.85 -24.17
CA LYS A 626 0.25 -8.69 -24.49
C LYS A 626 1.11 -7.45 -24.71
N ARG A 627 0.48 -6.44 -25.31
CA ARG A 627 0.99 -5.08 -25.43
C ARG A 627 0.04 -4.18 -24.67
N TYR A 628 0.54 -3.08 -24.15
CA TYR A 628 -0.27 -2.18 -23.34
C TYR A 628 -0.14 -0.75 -23.83
N PHE A 629 -1.24 -0.01 -23.79
CA PHE A 629 -1.20 1.44 -23.72
C PHE A 629 -1.06 1.88 -22.27
N MET A 630 -0.22 2.87 -22.05
CA MET A 630 -0.08 3.55 -20.78
C MET A 630 -0.77 4.91 -20.83
N GLU A 631 -1.59 5.16 -19.81
CA GLU A 631 -2.11 6.47 -19.44
C GLU A 631 -1.45 6.90 -18.13
N LYS A 632 -0.59 7.91 -18.20
CA LYS A 632 0.26 8.36 -17.10
C LYS A 632 -0.18 9.75 -16.64
N TYR A 633 -0.47 9.86 -15.35
CA TYR A 633 -0.84 11.06 -14.62
C TYR A 633 0.30 11.37 -13.65
N GLU A 634 1.18 12.29 -14.03
CA GLU A 634 2.42 12.56 -13.28
C GLU A 634 2.54 14.02 -12.89
N ASP A 635 3.27 14.30 -11.82
CA ASP A 635 3.72 15.65 -11.49
C ASP A 635 4.36 16.34 -12.70
N ASP A 636 3.94 17.58 -12.97
CA ASP A 636 4.66 18.40 -13.95
C ASP A 636 6.06 18.77 -13.42
N ALA A 637 6.95 19.25 -14.30
CA ALA A 637 8.33 19.57 -13.93
C ALA A 637 8.46 20.67 -12.86
N ASN A 638 7.43 21.51 -12.70
CA ASN A 638 7.36 22.56 -11.69
C ASN A 638 6.36 22.25 -10.56
N ALA A 639 5.87 21.02 -10.45
CA ALA A 639 4.97 20.62 -9.37
C ALA A 639 5.71 20.63 -8.03
N ASN A 640 4.99 21.05 -6.99
CA ASN A 640 5.49 21.08 -5.62
C ASN A 640 4.28 21.14 -4.68
N TRP A 641 4.23 20.29 -3.66
CA TRP A 641 3.08 20.24 -2.76
C TRP A 641 2.78 21.57 -2.06
N GLN A 642 3.78 22.43 -1.81
CA GLN A 642 3.61 23.75 -1.18
C GLN A 642 3.21 24.83 -2.18
N GLU A 643 3.98 24.96 -3.26
CA GLU A 643 3.96 26.14 -4.13
C GLU A 643 3.06 25.97 -5.37
N ASN A 644 2.95 24.75 -5.89
CA ASN A 644 2.26 24.47 -7.15
C ASN A 644 1.70 23.04 -7.19
N PRO A 645 0.78 22.68 -6.27
CA PRO A 645 0.35 21.31 -6.05
C PRO A 645 -0.57 20.76 -7.15
N LEU A 646 -1.24 21.62 -7.92
CA LEU A 646 -2.15 21.22 -9.00
C LEU A 646 -1.45 20.96 -10.35
N ALA A 647 -0.16 21.25 -10.47
CA ALA A 647 0.55 21.10 -11.73
C ALA A 647 0.77 19.62 -12.08
N ILE A 648 0.02 19.16 -13.08
CA ILE A 648 -0.01 17.77 -13.53
C ILE A 648 0.23 17.70 -15.04
N ARG A 649 0.95 16.66 -15.47
CA ARG A 649 1.12 16.28 -16.85
C ARG A 649 0.44 14.95 -17.10
N ILE A 650 -0.46 14.91 -18.09
CA ILE A 650 -1.18 13.69 -18.47
C ILE A 650 -0.76 13.27 -19.86
N ARG A 651 -0.31 12.02 -20.01
CA ARG A 651 0.09 11.42 -21.28
C ARG A 651 -0.68 10.12 -21.50
N LYS A 652 -1.32 9.97 -22.65
CA LYS A 652 -2.17 8.82 -22.98
C LYS A 652 -1.62 8.06 -24.18
N LYS A 653 -2.05 6.80 -24.33
CA LYS A 653 -1.72 5.92 -25.46
C LYS A 653 -0.22 5.74 -25.72
N ILE A 654 0.60 5.71 -24.66
CA ILE A 654 2.03 5.39 -24.80
C ILE A 654 2.17 3.86 -24.89
N PRO A 655 2.64 3.28 -26.00
CA PRO A 655 2.76 1.83 -26.15
C PRO A 655 3.96 1.31 -25.36
N LEU A 656 3.77 0.20 -24.64
CA LEU A 656 4.80 -0.45 -23.82
C LEU A 656 4.67 -1.98 -23.86
N PHE A 657 5.76 -2.64 -23.50
CA PHE A 657 5.91 -4.08 -23.38
C PHE A 657 6.39 -4.47 -21.98
N ASN A 658 6.20 -5.72 -21.59
CA ASN A 658 6.63 -6.21 -20.29
C ASN A 658 8.15 -6.14 -20.04
N ARG A 659 8.95 -6.09 -21.11
CA ARG A 659 10.42 -6.02 -21.04
C ARG A 659 10.94 -4.59 -20.84
N ASP A 660 10.07 -3.61 -20.89
CA ASP A 660 10.44 -2.21 -20.77
C ASP A 660 10.66 -1.82 -19.30
N SER A 661 11.44 -0.76 -19.09
CA SER A 661 11.54 -0.06 -17.81
C SER A 661 11.00 1.36 -17.97
N MET A 662 10.52 1.94 -16.88
CA MET A 662 10.05 3.31 -16.83
C MET A 662 10.70 4.08 -15.68
N ILE A 663 10.96 5.36 -15.93
CA ILE A 663 11.35 6.33 -14.91
C ILE A 663 10.11 7.07 -14.40
N LEU A 664 9.90 6.99 -13.09
CA LEU A 664 8.94 7.78 -12.33
C LEU A 664 9.67 8.99 -11.75
N ARG A 665 9.14 10.19 -11.96
CA ARG A 665 9.67 11.43 -11.38
C ARG A 665 8.60 11.97 -10.45
N LEU A 666 8.91 12.05 -9.18
CA LEU A 666 8.00 12.47 -8.12
C LEU A 666 8.49 13.83 -7.62
N ALA A 667 7.61 14.82 -7.65
CA ALA A 667 7.88 16.12 -7.04
C ALA A 667 7.98 15.98 -5.51
N PRO A 668 8.52 16.99 -4.80
CA PRO A 668 8.33 17.09 -3.35
C PRO A 668 6.86 16.91 -2.98
N GLY A 669 6.54 16.00 -2.05
CA GLY A 669 5.18 15.67 -1.65
C GLY A 669 4.31 15.13 -2.80
N GLY A 670 4.96 14.57 -3.82
CA GLY A 670 4.37 14.24 -5.11
C GLY A 670 4.13 12.76 -5.35
N GLY A 671 3.71 12.46 -6.58
CA GLY A 671 3.29 11.11 -6.97
C GLY A 671 3.02 10.94 -8.45
N VAL A 672 2.71 9.70 -8.83
CA VAL A 672 2.30 9.31 -10.17
C VAL A 672 1.22 8.24 -10.09
N ALA A 673 0.16 8.41 -10.87
CA ALA A 673 -0.88 7.41 -11.10
C ALA A 673 -0.86 6.96 -12.56
N ILE A 674 -0.98 5.65 -12.81
CA ILE A 674 -0.88 5.09 -14.15
C ILE A 674 -1.93 4.00 -14.36
N ARG A 675 -2.57 4.01 -15.52
CA ARG A 675 -3.38 2.89 -16.03
C ARG A 675 -2.66 2.25 -17.21
N PHE A 676 -2.57 0.93 -17.22
CA PHE A 676 -2.06 0.12 -18.32
C PHE A 676 -3.20 -0.69 -18.91
N ILE A 677 -3.56 -0.41 -20.16
CA ILE A 677 -4.69 -0.99 -20.87
C ILE A 677 -4.16 -1.95 -21.92
N PRO A 678 -4.53 -3.24 -21.93
CA PRO A 678 -4.15 -4.16 -22.99
C PRO A 678 -4.60 -3.63 -24.35
N MET A 679 -3.68 -3.61 -25.31
CA MET A 679 -4.00 -3.26 -26.69
C MET A 679 -4.76 -4.41 -27.34
N THR A 680 -5.86 -4.10 -28.02
CA THR A 680 -6.52 -5.03 -28.94
C THR A 680 -5.68 -5.20 -30.22
N GLU A 681 -6.01 -6.21 -31.03
CA GLU A 681 -5.40 -6.33 -32.37
C GLU A 681 -5.76 -5.12 -33.25
N GLU A 682 -6.96 -4.54 -33.10
CA GLU A 682 -7.35 -3.32 -33.81
C GLU A 682 -6.53 -2.10 -33.35
N ASP A 683 -6.30 -1.93 -32.04
CA ASP A 683 -5.43 -0.88 -31.51
C ASP A 683 -4.00 -1.01 -32.03
N TRP A 684 -3.51 -2.25 -32.11
CA TRP A 684 -2.20 -2.52 -32.68
C TRP A 684 -2.18 -2.27 -34.17
N GLU A 685 -3.19 -2.69 -34.92
CA GLU A 685 -3.30 -2.43 -36.34
C GLU A 685 -3.41 -0.94 -36.62
N GLU A 686 -4.15 -0.14 -35.84
CA GLU A 686 -4.23 1.32 -35.95
C GLU A 686 -2.86 1.96 -35.63
N TYR A 687 -2.23 1.54 -34.53
CA TYR A 687 -0.90 2.01 -34.15
C TYR A 687 0.16 1.65 -35.21
N ASN A 688 0.07 0.46 -35.79
CA ASN A 688 0.92 -0.03 -36.88
C ASN A 688 0.36 0.27 -38.26
N TYR A 689 -0.75 1.01 -38.40
CA TYR A 689 -1.39 1.22 -39.68
C TYR A 689 -0.49 2.15 -40.46
N ASN A 690 0.39 1.52 -41.25
CA ASN A 690 1.02 2.08 -42.42
C ASN A 690 -0.08 2.29 -43.48
N GLY A 691 -1.07 3.11 -43.17
CA GLY A 691 -1.88 3.77 -44.20
C GLY A 691 -0.96 4.39 -45.23
N PRO A 692 -1.40 4.58 -46.48
CA PRO A 692 -0.54 5.10 -47.53
C PRO A 692 0.17 6.32 -46.97
N VAL A 693 1.50 6.22 -46.87
CA VAL A 693 2.36 7.32 -46.45
C VAL A 693 1.83 8.51 -47.22
N LYS A 694 1.18 9.46 -46.53
CA LYS A 694 0.99 10.77 -47.13
C LYS A 694 2.40 11.27 -47.26
N GLU A 695 3.00 11.09 -48.43
CA GLU A 695 4.18 11.78 -48.86
C GLU A 695 3.82 13.27 -48.79
N PHE A 696 4.02 13.86 -47.62
CA PHE A 696 4.16 15.29 -47.52
C PHE A 696 5.52 15.58 -48.14
N HIS A 697 5.50 15.81 -49.45
CA HIS A 697 6.59 16.49 -50.13
C HIS A 697 6.70 17.89 -49.50
N HIS A 698 7.57 18.04 -48.50
CA HIS A 698 8.14 19.36 -48.24
C HIS A 698 8.82 19.80 -49.55
N PRO A 699 8.55 21.01 -50.06
CA PRO A 699 8.81 21.34 -51.47
C PRO A 699 10.29 21.35 -51.88
N ASP A 700 11.21 21.15 -50.93
CA ASP A 700 12.64 20.98 -51.23
C ASP A 700 13.40 20.45 -49.99
N PRO A 701 13.76 19.17 -49.91
CA PRO A 701 14.66 18.64 -48.87
C PRO A 701 16.03 19.34 -48.86
N GLY A 702 16.47 19.86 -50.01
CA GLY A 702 17.68 20.66 -50.14
C GLY A 702 17.59 22.00 -49.41
N LYS A 703 16.39 22.58 -49.21
CA LYS A 703 16.22 23.78 -48.38
C LYS A 703 16.40 23.49 -46.90
N LEU A 704 15.90 22.36 -46.41
CA LEU A 704 16.05 21.98 -45.00
C LEU A 704 17.51 21.69 -44.66
N ILE A 705 18.21 20.98 -45.55
CA ILE A 705 19.65 20.71 -45.43
C ILE A 705 20.45 22.02 -45.54
N ASN A 706 20.11 22.92 -46.48
CA ASN A 706 20.77 24.22 -46.58
C ASN A 706 20.50 25.13 -45.38
N GLU A 707 19.31 25.09 -44.80
CA GLU A 707 18.97 25.85 -43.59
C GLU A 707 19.74 25.31 -42.40
N TYR A 708 19.81 23.98 -42.26
CA TYR A 708 20.61 23.32 -41.23
C TYR A 708 22.11 23.66 -41.36
N LEU A 709 22.70 23.51 -42.54
CA LEU A 709 24.10 23.84 -42.82
C LEU A 709 24.40 25.33 -42.61
N LYS A 710 23.46 26.23 -42.96
CA LYS A 710 23.61 27.67 -42.68
C LYS A 710 23.63 27.99 -41.20
N ARG A 711 22.80 27.31 -40.40
CA ARG A 711 22.74 27.52 -38.94
C ARG A 711 23.94 26.91 -38.22
N ASP A 712 24.41 25.77 -38.68
CA ASP A 712 25.66 25.16 -38.20
C ASP A 712 26.88 26.02 -38.52
N ALA A 713 26.99 26.50 -39.76
CA ALA A 713 28.02 27.46 -40.15
C ALA A 713 27.93 28.81 -39.41
N ALA A 714 26.73 29.20 -38.94
CA ALA A 714 26.53 30.38 -38.10
C ALA A 714 26.87 30.15 -36.62
N GLY A 715 27.19 28.91 -36.23
CA GLY A 715 27.51 28.55 -34.84
C GLY A 715 26.29 28.50 -33.93
N ASP A 716 25.08 28.40 -34.47
CA ASP A 716 23.84 28.33 -33.68
C ASP A 716 23.81 27.12 -32.74
N PHE A 717 24.51 26.04 -33.10
CA PHE A 717 24.62 24.81 -32.31
C PHE A 717 25.84 24.79 -31.37
N MET A 718 26.75 25.77 -31.49
CA MET A 718 27.97 25.87 -30.68
C MET A 718 27.75 26.56 -29.32
N ARG A 719 26.60 27.22 -29.09
CA ARG A 719 26.37 28.02 -27.86
C ARG A 719 25.51 27.37 -26.78
N SER A 720 25.03 26.14 -26.97
CA SER A 720 24.20 25.45 -25.96
C SER A 720 24.75 24.09 -25.53
N ASN A 721 26.05 23.82 -25.73
CA ASN A 721 26.64 22.56 -25.29
C ASN A 721 27.92 22.81 -24.47
N PRO A 722 27.96 22.49 -23.16
CA PRO A 722 29.13 22.72 -22.29
C PRO A 722 30.39 21.95 -22.72
N TRP A 723 30.29 21.04 -23.68
CA TRP A 723 31.37 20.15 -24.12
C TRP A 723 32.51 20.83 -24.89
N TYR A 724 32.28 21.99 -25.53
CA TYR A 724 33.36 22.67 -26.27
C TYR A 724 34.43 23.31 -25.37
N ALA A 725 34.14 23.53 -24.08
CA ALA A 725 35.10 24.10 -23.14
C ALA A 725 36.00 23.07 -22.45
N THR A 726 35.59 21.80 -22.39
CA THR A 726 36.34 20.73 -21.69
C THR A 726 37.22 19.87 -22.60
N ALA A 727 37.03 19.93 -23.92
CA ALA A 727 37.79 19.12 -24.88
C ALA A 727 39.23 19.59 -25.15
N LYS A 728 39.79 20.53 -24.37
CA LYS A 728 41.16 21.05 -24.60
C LYS A 728 42.22 20.68 -23.59
N LEU A 729 41.94 19.98 -22.49
CA LEU A 729 42.98 19.60 -21.53
C LEU A 729 42.66 18.28 -20.80
N HIS A 730 43.03 17.14 -21.38
CA HIS A 730 43.46 15.96 -20.59
C HIS A 730 44.24 14.97 -21.48
N PRO A 731 45.55 14.74 -21.26
CA PRO A 731 46.35 13.87 -22.14
C PRO A 731 46.13 12.37 -21.95
N ILE A 732 45.36 11.92 -20.95
CA ILE A 732 45.15 10.49 -20.66
C ILE A 732 43.77 10.38 -19.99
N GLY A 733 42.78 9.81 -20.70
CA GLY A 733 41.43 9.58 -20.15
C GLY A 733 40.32 9.51 -21.21
N SER A 734 39.71 8.33 -21.32
CA SER A 734 38.44 7.96 -21.98
C SER A 734 37.49 9.11 -22.36
N GLY A 735 37.43 9.46 -23.63
CA GLY A 735 36.46 10.43 -24.17
C GLY A 735 36.04 10.16 -25.61
N TRP A 736 36.24 8.93 -26.11
CA TRP A 736 35.91 8.51 -27.48
C TRP A 736 35.31 7.10 -27.46
N ASP A 737 34.09 6.97 -26.94
CA ASP A 737 33.39 5.71 -26.96
C ASP A 737 32.55 5.63 -28.26
N GLN A 738 33.22 5.25 -29.36
CA GLN A 738 32.64 4.80 -30.64
C GLN A 738 32.11 5.88 -31.61
N ALA A 739 32.56 5.83 -32.86
CA ALA A 739 31.98 6.58 -33.98
C ALA A 739 31.66 5.66 -35.17
N MET A 740 30.75 6.07 -36.04
CA MET A 740 30.23 5.24 -37.15
C MET A 740 30.54 5.89 -38.50
N LEU A 741 31.09 5.11 -39.42
CA LEU A 741 31.23 5.48 -40.83
C LEU A 741 30.06 4.90 -41.62
N ILE A 742 29.28 5.73 -42.30
CA ILE A 742 28.10 5.30 -43.08
C ILE A 742 28.27 5.69 -44.55
N SER A 743 27.79 4.86 -45.50
CA SER A 743 27.90 5.12 -46.96
C SER A 743 26.70 5.86 -47.56
N GLY A 744 25.68 6.11 -46.76
CA GLY A 744 24.48 6.85 -47.15
C GLY A 744 23.38 6.70 -46.12
N TYR A 745 22.44 7.64 -46.11
CA TYR A 745 21.26 7.59 -45.25
C TYR A 745 19.99 7.99 -46.01
N LYS A 746 18.84 7.48 -45.58
CA LYS A 746 17.51 7.90 -45.98
C LYS A 746 16.73 8.30 -44.74
N VAL A 747 16.11 9.47 -44.81
CA VAL A 747 15.27 10.01 -43.75
C VAL A 747 13.81 9.82 -44.13
N GLY A 748 13.08 9.02 -43.37
CA GLY A 748 11.62 9.06 -43.29
C GLY A 748 11.19 9.99 -42.17
N SER A 749 10.04 10.65 -42.29
CA SER A 749 9.48 11.46 -41.21
C SER A 749 7.98 11.27 -41.09
N ALA A 750 7.50 11.35 -39.85
CA ALA A 750 6.09 11.38 -39.47
C ALA A 750 5.89 12.54 -38.49
N LEU A 751 4.99 13.47 -38.81
CA LEU A 751 4.60 14.51 -37.87
C LEU A 751 3.62 13.89 -36.86
N ILE A 752 3.96 13.96 -35.56
CA ILE A 752 3.05 13.47 -34.51
C ILE A 752 2.02 14.56 -34.22
N ASP A 753 2.48 15.80 -34.05
CA ASP A 753 1.62 16.97 -33.88
C ASP A 753 2.36 18.28 -34.25
N SER A 754 1.80 19.43 -33.85
CA SER A 754 2.36 20.75 -34.15
C SER A 754 3.67 21.09 -33.42
N SER A 755 4.03 20.33 -32.38
CA SER A 755 5.21 20.50 -31.53
C SER A 755 6.12 19.27 -31.46
N GLN A 756 5.72 18.10 -31.99
CA GLN A 756 6.53 16.88 -32.02
C GLN A 756 6.48 16.15 -33.37
N ALA A 757 7.62 15.58 -33.77
CA ALA A 757 7.73 14.75 -34.97
C ALA A 757 8.66 13.57 -34.71
N VAL A 758 8.50 12.48 -35.43
CA VAL A 758 9.43 11.35 -35.42
C VAL A 758 10.07 11.21 -36.79
N CYS A 759 11.37 10.98 -36.79
CA CYS A 759 12.22 10.92 -37.96
C CYS A 759 12.96 9.57 -37.92
N GLU A 760 12.72 8.71 -38.89
CA GLU A 760 13.44 7.44 -39.02
C GLU A 760 14.57 7.61 -40.02
N VAL A 761 15.80 7.50 -39.54
CA VAL A 761 16.98 7.52 -40.40
C VAL A 761 17.46 6.09 -40.58
N SER A 762 17.33 5.60 -41.81
CA SER A 762 17.99 4.37 -42.22
C SER A 762 19.34 4.68 -42.86
N TYR A 763 20.39 3.97 -42.50
CA TYR A 763 21.71 4.17 -43.10
C TYR A 763 22.46 2.85 -43.24
N ASP A 764 23.37 2.83 -44.22
CA ASP A 764 24.25 1.71 -44.45
C ASP A 764 25.55 1.97 -43.67
N LEU A 765 25.75 1.20 -42.60
CA LEU A 765 26.96 1.24 -41.80
C LEU A 765 28.08 0.53 -42.55
N VAL A 766 29.22 1.20 -42.66
CA VAL A 766 30.42 0.76 -43.39
C VAL A 766 31.50 0.25 -42.43
N ALA A 767 31.72 1.00 -41.35
CA ALA A 767 32.71 0.67 -40.35
C ALA A 767 32.40 1.34 -39.01
N TRP A 768 32.86 0.71 -37.93
CA TRP A 768 32.96 1.32 -36.63
C TRP A 768 34.36 1.88 -36.44
N ILE A 769 34.47 3.08 -35.90
CA ILE A 769 35.71 3.59 -35.33
C ILE A 769 35.71 3.16 -33.86
N THR A 770 36.70 2.36 -33.50
CA THR A 770 36.94 1.89 -32.14
C THR A 770 38.33 2.32 -31.70
N GLN A 771 38.69 2.14 -30.43
CA GLN A 771 39.97 2.58 -29.87
C GLN A 771 40.64 1.45 -29.08
N ASN A 772 41.95 1.31 -29.21
CA ASN A 772 42.77 0.47 -28.33
C ASN A 772 43.94 1.28 -27.75
N ILE A 773 44.85 0.61 -27.04
CA ILE A 773 46.03 1.22 -26.40
C ILE A 773 46.98 1.93 -27.40
N HIS A 774 46.83 1.71 -28.70
CA HIS A 774 47.62 2.31 -29.77
C HIS A 774 46.88 3.43 -30.51
N GLY A 775 45.63 3.74 -30.14
CA GLY A 775 44.82 4.78 -30.78
C GLY A 775 43.56 4.26 -31.45
N PRO A 776 42.82 5.13 -32.17
CA PRO A 776 41.62 4.74 -32.90
C PRO A 776 41.96 3.90 -34.13
N TYR A 777 41.15 2.86 -34.41
CA TYR A 777 41.23 2.00 -35.60
C TYR A 777 39.83 1.66 -36.13
N LEU A 778 39.76 1.27 -37.41
CA LEU A 778 38.51 0.95 -38.10
C LEU A 778 38.19 -0.56 -38.04
N VAL A 779 36.94 -0.88 -37.74
CA VAL A 779 36.37 -2.24 -37.88
C VAL A 779 35.29 -2.19 -38.96
N PHE A 780 35.63 -2.70 -40.14
CA PHE A 780 34.71 -2.73 -41.28
C PHE A 780 33.63 -3.80 -41.10
N GLY A 781 32.40 -3.45 -41.45
CA GLY A 781 31.24 -4.35 -41.45
C GLY A 781 30.05 -3.68 -42.13
N SER A 782 29.38 -4.40 -43.03
CA SER A 782 28.20 -3.90 -43.75
C SER A 782 26.92 -4.28 -43.02
N GLU A 783 26.27 -3.32 -42.38
CA GLU A 783 24.97 -3.55 -41.73
C GLU A 783 24.02 -2.39 -42.03
N LYS A 784 22.78 -2.70 -42.37
CA LYS A 784 21.75 -1.67 -42.52
C LYS A 784 21.13 -1.39 -41.15
N LYS A 785 21.23 -0.14 -40.69
CA LYS A 785 20.65 0.30 -39.42
C LYS A 785 19.48 1.23 -39.66
N ILE A 786 18.50 1.19 -38.76
CA ILE A 786 17.39 2.14 -38.71
C ILE A 786 17.40 2.73 -37.30
N VAL A 787 17.48 4.05 -37.19
CA VAL A 787 17.43 4.77 -35.93
C VAL A 787 16.26 5.73 -35.96
N ARG A 788 15.45 5.69 -34.91
CA ARG A 788 14.30 6.56 -34.73
C ARG A 788 14.69 7.76 -33.89
N PHE A 789 14.48 8.95 -34.42
CA PHE A 789 14.71 10.23 -33.79
C PHE A 789 13.38 10.87 -33.44
N GLU A 790 13.18 11.19 -32.17
CA GLU A 790 12.11 12.08 -31.74
C GLU A 790 12.57 13.52 -31.90
N LEU A 791 11.73 14.36 -32.46
CA LEU A 791 11.95 15.78 -32.69
C LEU A 791 10.90 16.58 -31.91
N GLU A 792 11.33 17.67 -31.29
CA GLU A 792 10.46 18.65 -30.64
C GLU A 792 10.63 20.04 -31.25
N LYS A 793 9.54 20.79 -31.36
CA LYS A 793 9.53 22.16 -31.87
C LYS A 793 9.73 23.12 -30.71
N THR A 794 10.92 23.70 -30.66
CA THR A 794 11.28 24.76 -29.72
C THR A 794 10.99 26.13 -30.34
N PRO A 795 11.02 27.24 -29.57
CA PRO A 795 11.00 28.60 -30.11
C PRO A 795 12.09 28.89 -31.15
N TRP A 796 13.14 28.05 -31.18
CA TRP A 796 14.28 28.15 -32.07
C TRP A 796 14.22 27.17 -33.26
N GLY A 797 13.08 26.48 -33.45
CA GLY A 797 12.83 25.45 -34.46
C GLY A 797 12.88 24.02 -33.92
N TRP A 798 12.85 23.04 -34.82
CA TRP A 798 12.89 21.61 -34.48
C TRP A 798 14.25 21.19 -33.87
N ARG A 799 14.23 20.32 -32.86
CA ARG A 799 15.38 19.77 -32.12
C ARG A 799 15.20 18.27 -31.90
N ILE A 800 16.28 17.49 -31.89
CA ILE A 800 16.22 16.05 -31.55
C ILE A 800 16.04 15.93 -30.03
N ALA A 801 14.89 15.37 -29.62
CA ALA A 801 14.59 15.06 -28.23
C ALA A 801 15.20 13.70 -27.83
N LYS A 802 15.20 12.69 -28.71
CA LYS A 802 15.80 11.35 -28.47
C LYS A 802 16.20 10.64 -29.77
N PRO A 803 17.15 9.68 -29.72
CA PRO A 803 18.14 9.52 -28.65
C PRO A 803 19.12 10.70 -28.63
N SER A 804 19.63 11.08 -27.45
CA SER A 804 20.65 12.11 -27.31
C SER A 804 21.99 11.58 -27.86
N GLN A 805 22.24 11.79 -29.15
CA GLN A 805 23.47 11.38 -29.81
C GLN A 805 24.51 12.53 -29.81
N PRO A 806 25.82 12.23 -29.70
CA PRO A 806 26.87 13.23 -29.79
C PRO A 806 26.93 13.87 -31.19
N PRO A 807 27.45 15.11 -31.32
CA PRO A 807 27.53 15.82 -32.58
C PRO A 807 28.43 15.11 -33.61
N HIS A 808 28.06 15.22 -34.88
CA HIS A 808 28.86 14.70 -36.00
C HIS A 808 30.21 15.39 -36.07
N ILE A 809 31.29 14.62 -36.20
CA ILE A 809 32.65 15.13 -36.39
C ILE A 809 32.96 15.11 -37.89
N LEU A 810 33.51 16.21 -38.40
CA LEU A 810 33.85 16.33 -39.81
C LEU A 810 34.92 15.28 -40.20
N PRO A 811 34.80 14.64 -41.39
CA PRO A 811 35.71 13.57 -41.82
C PRO A 811 37.20 13.95 -41.81
N ASN A 812 37.53 15.21 -42.08
CA ASN A 812 38.90 15.73 -42.03
C ASN A 812 39.51 15.69 -40.61
N VAL A 813 38.70 15.93 -39.56
CA VAL A 813 39.14 15.84 -38.16
C VAL A 813 39.41 14.39 -37.75
N ILE A 814 38.74 13.43 -38.38
CA ILE A 814 38.95 11.99 -38.17
C ILE A 814 40.24 11.53 -38.88
N MET A 815 40.49 11.99 -40.11
CA MET A 815 41.67 11.63 -40.90
C MET A 815 42.98 11.97 -40.19
N ASP A 816 43.09 13.17 -39.62
CA ASP A 816 44.31 13.63 -38.91
C ASP A 816 44.64 12.81 -37.64
N ARG A 817 43.71 11.97 -37.18
CA ARG A 817 43.84 11.19 -35.93
C ARG A 817 43.98 9.69 -36.17
N LEU A 818 43.78 9.21 -37.39
CA LEU A 818 43.94 7.80 -37.76
C LEU A 818 45.43 7.50 -38.04
N PRO A 819 45.93 6.29 -37.72
CA PRO A 819 47.24 5.84 -38.17
C PRO A 819 47.35 5.82 -39.70
N ASP A 820 48.53 6.10 -40.27
CA ASP A 820 48.76 6.19 -41.72
C ASP A 820 48.23 4.98 -42.50
N GLU A 821 48.38 3.77 -41.95
CA GLU A 821 47.90 2.53 -42.59
C GLU A 821 46.37 2.50 -42.72
N ASP A 822 45.65 3.00 -41.73
CA ASP A 822 44.18 3.02 -41.74
C ASP A 822 43.64 4.22 -42.52
N GLN A 823 44.38 5.32 -42.60
CA GLN A 823 44.11 6.40 -43.55
C GLN A 823 44.19 5.88 -44.99
N GLU A 824 45.20 5.09 -45.33
CA GLU A 824 45.34 4.53 -46.68
C GLU A 824 44.27 3.46 -46.99
N LYS A 825 43.87 2.63 -46.01
CA LYS A 825 42.72 1.72 -46.17
C LYS A 825 41.42 2.48 -46.41
N LEU A 826 41.18 3.55 -45.66
CA LEU A 826 39.98 4.38 -45.81
C LEU A 826 39.98 5.08 -47.17
N LYS A 827 41.10 5.67 -47.61
CA LYS A 827 41.23 6.26 -48.95
C LYS A 827 41.01 5.22 -50.06
N ALA A 828 41.58 4.03 -49.92
CA ALA A 828 41.40 2.95 -50.89
C ALA A 828 39.93 2.49 -50.98
N TYR A 829 39.25 2.35 -49.84
CA TYR A 829 37.83 2.02 -49.78
C TYR A 829 36.94 3.12 -50.38
N LEU A 830 37.15 4.38 -49.99
CA LEU A 830 36.39 5.52 -50.53
C LEU A 830 36.61 5.67 -52.04
N LYS A 831 37.82 5.42 -52.52
CA LYS A 831 38.12 5.37 -53.96
C LYS A 831 37.40 4.23 -54.67
N GLN A 832 37.31 3.05 -54.05
CA GLN A 832 36.56 1.92 -54.59
C GLN A 832 35.05 2.19 -54.67
N GLN A 833 34.51 2.94 -53.72
CA GLN A 833 33.08 3.32 -53.67
C GLN A 833 32.76 4.62 -54.42
N ASN A 834 33.75 5.27 -55.05
CA ASN A 834 33.60 6.55 -55.74
C ASN A 834 33.16 7.72 -54.83
N LEU A 835 33.54 7.66 -53.55
CA LEU A 835 33.14 8.60 -52.48
C LEU A 835 34.29 9.51 -52.01
N MET A 836 35.32 9.71 -52.85
CA MET A 836 36.52 10.49 -52.46
C MET A 836 36.20 11.95 -52.06
N TYR A 837 35.09 12.52 -52.54
CA TYR A 837 34.65 13.87 -52.22
C TYR A 837 34.28 14.05 -50.73
N LEU A 838 34.13 12.98 -49.96
CA LEU A 838 33.85 13.06 -48.52
C LEU A 838 35.09 13.44 -47.67
N LEU A 839 36.29 13.46 -48.28
CA LEU A 839 37.54 13.87 -47.62
C LEU A 839 37.87 15.35 -47.81
N ASP A 840 37.22 16.02 -48.77
CA ASP A 840 37.30 17.46 -49.02
C ASP A 840 36.19 18.19 -48.23
#